data_AF-A0A9P7BUT5-F1
#
_entry.id   AF-A0A9P7BUT5-F1
#
_cell.length_a   1.000
_cell.length_b   1.000
_cell.length_c   1.000
_cell.angle_alpha   90.00
_cell.angle_beta   90.00
_cell.angle_gamma   90.00
#
_symmetry.space_group_name_H-M   'P 1'
#
loop_
_entity.id
_entity.type
_entity.pdbx_description
1 polymer ?
#
loop_
_entity_poly.entity_id
_entity_poly.type
_entity_poly.pdbx_seq_one_letter_code
_entity_poly.pdbx_strand_id
1 'polypeptide(L)'
;MPSNSECFSDQSAVNYYKAFIHFLRIKCDTYADRVFVRYYSNRAYETITYAEFDRMTTNLACKWIKEENLSGVVSYIGDHCVDYLITMVAIMKTRLTLFVISTRNSEAAIVSLLEKTQPKIFFTTPKYKTMIENANTKACGAKVTVINPFDINAMLKEPLNPRYDEILDMHFSEEDLNQAALIIHSSGSTDFPKPIYVSNRYLINVCGVLSVYKEQNPHVDVIDKDDVILSTGPLFHLAGLFNVCNGAVVGASCVYLERLPASQTDIDFALRYNKCTALVATPIILEEMIPYLEEKKDLSAIQRLKYIISGGAPLKREVGDWFQDHSVHICSLYGSTEMGVSMLANLDPQSKNWYSVRSIYSGHNEKRYIAFEEEGDGLKHLYVTADCPHLAIDVINRPDGGYNSNDLFEEDPDNPGYYIHRGRRDDILLMENGEKTNPVPMENTIRQSPMVKQVAVLGSGRQCTLALISIDTEYAMDYSPEEMISMVHKAVRKANEECPSHSTILPKMVKILPLSKPLPTTDKGNVMRKRAEMIYKDIVEKTYKEILEGSVDEPNDGSSWSNEQIESFLVRNSADVLNLPEPSVYHHQGSLFDLGLNSLTAIQLRNIIANHFRDVPRNFLFQYSTLSSMKEALISKKQEDAAVLVEKRYQQTQALAQSYIDRAAKDFPVAENKYRTEEKESVVLLTGATGSLGAFILRDLLRNPQVKKVYCLVRGKEAELYDRLIKSFKSRHLDTSLLNPERVEALPMRLNEPYLGLTKEHYEQLKGEVTIVQHCAWLLDFNMTIEHYDRECISSFYTLLKFAYRQANPMHVHFISSTKEFPLLC
;
A
#
# COMPACT_ATOMS: atom_id res chain seq x y z
N MET A 1 -0.15 -17.06 49.92
CA MET A 1 -0.79 -17.16 48.59
C MET A 1 0.34 -17.18 47.57
N PRO A 2 0.37 -18.09 46.58
CA PRO A 2 1.43 -18.09 45.59
C PRO A 2 1.37 -16.76 44.82
N SER A 3 2.53 -16.20 44.50
CA SER A 3 2.69 -15.01 43.68
C SER A 3 2.17 -15.27 42.26
N ASN A 4 0.87 -15.02 42.03
CA ASN A 4 0.26 -15.02 40.71
C ASN A 4 0.72 -13.77 39.95
N SER A 5 1.91 -13.81 39.35
CA SER A 5 2.25 -12.83 38.31
C SER A 5 1.38 -13.14 37.09
N GLU A 6 0.32 -12.35 36.88
CA GLU A 6 -0.53 -12.38 35.69
C GLU A 6 0.30 -11.97 34.46
N CYS A 7 1.01 -12.92 33.88
CA CYS A 7 1.84 -12.67 32.71
C CYS A 7 0.95 -12.59 31.47
N PHE A 8 1.09 -11.54 30.66
CA PHE A 8 0.38 -11.40 29.39
C PHE A 8 1.17 -11.94 28.19
N SER A 9 2.28 -12.67 28.42
CA SER A 9 2.96 -13.43 27.37
C SER A 9 1.99 -14.37 26.63
N ASP A 10 2.26 -14.63 25.35
CA ASP A 10 1.32 -15.18 24.36
C ASP A 10 0.54 -16.44 24.80
N GLN A 11 1.07 -17.24 25.73
CA GLN A 11 0.40 -18.44 26.24
C GLN A 11 -0.20 -18.27 27.63
N SER A 12 0.32 -17.39 28.49
CA SER A 12 -0.10 -17.29 29.89
C SER A 12 -1.45 -16.60 30.07
N ALA A 13 -1.74 -15.54 29.30
CA ALA A 13 -3.03 -14.85 29.38
C ALA A 13 -4.18 -15.74 28.92
N VAL A 14 -4.01 -16.48 27.81
CA VAL A 14 -5.04 -17.38 27.27
C VAL A 14 -5.24 -18.63 28.13
N ASN A 15 -4.21 -19.03 28.88
CA ASN A 15 -4.33 -20.09 29.89
C ASN A 15 -5.18 -19.66 31.08
N TYR A 16 -5.22 -18.37 31.41
CA TYR A 16 -5.97 -17.84 32.56
C TYR A 16 -7.36 -17.30 32.18
N TYR A 17 -7.46 -16.54 31.10
CA TYR A 17 -8.70 -15.94 30.61
C TYR A 17 -9.30 -16.76 29.48
N LYS A 18 -10.59 -17.08 29.59
CA LYS A 18 -11.32 -17.95 28.64
C LYS A 18 -12.20 -17.18 27.64
N ALA A 19 -12.59 -15.97 28.00
CA ALA A 19 -13.34 -15.04 27.16
C ALA A 19 -12.96 -13.60 27.50
N PHE A 20 -13.20 -12.65 26.59
CA PHE A 20 -12.97 -11.23 26.85
C PHE A 20 -13.79 -10.73 28.06
N ILE A 21 -15.05 -11.16 28.17
CA ILE A 21 -15.91 -10.81 29.31
C ILE A 21 -15.48 -11.50 30.60
N HIS A 22 -14.94 -12.72 30.53
CA HIS A 22 -14.34 -13.38 31.69
C HIS A 22 -13.15 -12.57 32.22
N PHE A 23 -12.26 -12.14 31.32
CA PHE A 23 -11.17 -11.21 31.63
C PHE A 23 -11.68 -9.93 32.29
N LEU A 24 -12.61 -9.23 31.63
CA LEU A 24 -13.10 -7.93 32.12
C LEU A 24 -13.76 -8.06 33.50
N ARG A 25 -14.53 -9.13 33.74
CA ARG A 25 -15.15 -9.38 35.05
C ARG A 25 -14.11 -9.60 36.15
N ILE A 26 -13.09 -10.42 35.92
CA ILE A 26 -12.00 -10.60 36.88
C ILE A 26 -11.33 -9.26 37.21
N LYS A 27 -11.11 -8.42 36.19
CA LYS A 27 -10.52 -7.08 36.38
C LYS A 27 -11.46 -6.15 37.13
N CYS A 28 -12.75 -6.20 36.86
CA CYS A 28 -13.74 -5.44 37.61
C CYS A 28 -13.79 -5.83 39.08
N ASP A 29 -13.69 -7.12 39.39
CA ASP A 29 -13.64 -7.62 40.77
C ASP A 29 -12.32 -7.24 41.46
N THR A 30 -11.20 -7.34 40.75
CA THR A 30 -9.86 -7.03 41.27
C THR A 30 -9.69 -5.54 41.60
N TYR A 31 -10.24 -4.67 40.77
CA TYR A 31 -10.12 -3.21 40.90
C TYR A 31 -11.44 -2.54 41.30
N ALA A 32 -12.34 -3.27 41.97
CA ALA A 32 -13.72 -2.89 42.26
C ALA A 32 -13.92 -1.42 42.64
N ASP A 33 -13.11 -0.90 43.58
CA ASP A 33 -13.24 0.45 44.14
C ASP A 33 -12.52 1.54 43.33
N ARG A 34 -11.78 1.18 42.28
CA ARG A 34 -11.06 2.15 41.43
C ARG A 34 -12.01 2.72 40.39
N VAL A 35 -11.73 3.96 39.98
CA VAL A 35 -12.43 4.61 38.86
C VAL A 35 -12.05 3.92 37.56
N PHE A 36 -13.03 3.40 36.83
CA PHE A 36 -12.82 2.82 35.51
C PHE A 36 -13.10 3.84 34.42
N VAL A 37 -14.23 4.54 34.52
CA VAL A 37 -14.72 5.46 33.49
C VAL A 37 -14.84 6.88 34.05
N ARG A 38 -14.39 7.86 33.28
CA ARG A 38 -14.61 9.28 33.50
C ARG A 38 -15.36 9.83 32.30
N TYR A 39 -16.54 10.40 32.51
CA TYR A 39 -17.40 10.91 31.43
C TYR A 39 -17.91 12.30 31.78
N TYR A 40 -18.09 13.14 30.78
CA TYR A 40 -18.63 14.48 30.99
C TYR A 40 -20.16 14.42 31.02
N SER A 41 -20.76 15.03 32.04
CA SER A 41 -22.20 15.12 32.24
C SER A 41 -22.50 16.31 33.15
N ASN A 42 -23.62 16.99 32.97
CA ASN A 42 -24.04 18.09 33.86
C ASN A 42 -22.98 19.18 34.11
N ARG A 43 -22.14 19.47 33.09
CA ARG A 43 -21.02 20.45 33.14
C ARG A 43 -19.84 20.06 34.03
N ALA A 44 -19.68 18.79 34.37
CA ALA A 44 -18.53 18.27 35.11
C ALA A 44 -18.17 16.85 34.63
N TYR A 45 -16.95 16.39 34.93
CA TYR A 45 -16.67 14.96 34.79
C TYR A 45 -17.22 14.20 35.99
N GLU A 46 -18.07 13.21 35.71
CA GLU A 46 -18.55 12.20 36.63
C GLU A 46 -17.70 10.92 36.45
N THR A 47 -17.76 10.02 37.44
CA THR A 47 -16.93 8.80 37.48
C THR A 47 -17.77 7.56 37.75
N ILE A 48 -17.39 6.43 37.13
CA ILE A 48 -17.95 5.11 37.39
C ILE A 48 -16.80 4.20 37.84
N THR A 49 -16.95 3.55 38.99
CA THR A 49 -16.00 2.53 39.45
C THR A 49 -16.11 1.24 38.65
N TYR A 50 -15.10 0.38 38.72
CA TYR A 50 -15.13 -0.94 38.09
C TYR A 50 -16.34 -1.78 38.54
N ALA A 51 -16.63 -1.83 39.84
CA ALA A 51 -17.76 -2.60 40.37
C ALA A 51 -19.12 -2.04 39.94
N GLU A 52 -19.24 -0.70 39.87
CA GLU A 52 -20.44 -0.04 39.38
C GLU A 52 -20.67 -0.32 37.89
N PHE A 53 -19.61 -0.21 37.08
CA PHE A 53 -19.67 -0.48 35.65
C PHE A 53 -20.05 -1.94 35.38
N ASP A 54 -19.44 -2.88 36.09
CA ASP A 54 -19.76 -4.30 35.95
C ASP A 54 -21.23 -4.57 36.31
N ARG A 55 -21.70 -4.05 37.45
CA ARG A 55 -23.09 -4.21 37.89
C ARG A 55 -24.09 -3.69 36.87
N MET A 56 -23.91 -2.45 36.40
CA MET A 56 -24.82 -1.82 35.44
C MET A 56 -24.90 -2.58 34.12
N THR A 57 -23.74 -2.95 33.57
CA THR A 57 -23.68 -3.68 32.30
C THR A 57 -24.22 -5.11 32.44
N THR A 58 -24.03 -5.77 33.59
CA THR A 58 -24.62 -7.09 33.89
C THR A 58 -26.15 -7.02 33.96
N ASN A 59 -26.70 -6.02 34.66
CA ASN A 59 -28.15 -5.83 34.75
C ASN A 59 -28.77 -5.58 33.37
N LEU A 60 -28.13 -4.74 32.57
CA LEU A 60 -28.58 -4.41 31.22
C LEU A 60 -28.53 -5.64 30.29
N ALA A 61 -27.47 -6.43 30.38
CA ALA A 61 -27.36 -7.71 29.65
C ALA A 61 -28.50 -8.67 30.01
N CYS A 62 -28.78 -8.84 31.32
CA CYS A 62 -29.85 -9.69 31.81
C CYS A 62 -31.24 -9.25 31.32
N LYS A 63 -31.43 -7.92 31.22
CA LYS A 63 -32.66 -7.32 30.71
C LYS A 63 -32.80 -7.60 29.22
N TRP A 64 -31.80 -7.24 28.42
CA TRP A 64 -31.90 -7.33 26.97
C TRP A 64 -31.96 -8.76 26.45
N ILE A 65 -31.20 -9.71 27.02
CA ILE A 65 -31.25 -11.10 26.55
C ILE A 65 -32.68 -11.68 26.62
N LYS A 66 -33.47 -11.25 27.62
CA LYS A 66 -34.87 -11.67 27.81
C LYS A 66 -35.87 -10.83 27.02
N GLU A 67 -35.85 -9.51 27.17
CA GLU A 67 -36.84 -8.61 26.57
C GLU A 67 -36.69 -8.52 25.05
N GLU A 68 -35.45 -8.62 24.55
CA GLU A 68 -35.16 -8.47 23.13
C GLU A 68 -35.01 -9.82 22.41
N ASN A 69 -35.02 -10.93 23.14
CA ASN A 69 -34.80 -12.29 22.62
C ASN A 69 -33.51 -12.37 21.77
N LEU A 70 -32.41 -11.89 22.36
CA LEU A 70 -31.13 -11.77 21.65
C LEU A 70 -30.61 -13.14 21.22
N SER A 71 -30.13 -13.22 19.97
CA SER A 71 -29.51 -14.42 19.42
C SER A 71 -28.62 -14.07 18.22
N GLY A 72 -27.67 -14.94 17.89
CA GLY A 72 -26.76 -14.75 16.75
C GLY A 72 -25.95 -13.45 16.82
N VAL A 73 -25.79 -12.78 15.67
CA VAL A 73 -25.10 -11.49 15.60
C VAL A 73 -26.03 -10.36 16.02
N VAL A 74 -25.56 -9.54 16.96
CA VAL A 74 -26.24 -8.33 17.44
C VAL A 74 -25.53 -7.12 16.87
N SER A 75 -26.20 -6.31 16.05
CA SER A 75 -25.59 -5.11 15.44
C SER A 75 -25.86 -3.85 16.27
N TYR A 76 -24.92 -2.91 16.31
CA TYR A 76 -25.03 -1.65 17.03
C TYR A 76 -24.43 -0.47 16.25
N ILE A 77 -25.19 0.64 16.19
CA ILE A 77 -24.70 1.95 15.74
C ILE A 77 -25.08 3.05 16.74
N GLY A 78 -24.14 3.94 17.05
CA GLY A 78 -24.34 5.03 17.99
C GLY A 78 -23.16 6.00 17.96
N ASP A 79 -23.39 7.22 18.45
CA ASP A 79 -22.30 8.17 18.66
C ASP A 79 -21.36 7.68 19.78
N HIS A 80 -20.08 8.02 19.69
CA HIS A 80 -19.11 7.69 20.74
C HIS A 80 -19.42 8.49 22.01
N CYS A 81 -19.69 7.77 23.10
CA CYS A 81 -19.88 8.30 24.45
C CYS A 81 -19.79 7.16 25.48
N VAL A 82 -20.03 7.46 26.76
CA VAL A 82 -20.08 6.44 27.82
C VAL A 82 -21.20 5.41 27.59
N ASP A 83 -22.36 5.83 27.09
CA ASP A 83 -23.49 4.92 26.78
C ASP A 83 -23.11 3.90 25.72
N TYR A 84 -22.25 4.29 24.77
CA TYR A 84 -21.73 3.38 23.76
C TYR A 84 -20.94 2.24 24.42
N LEU A 85 -20.04 2.56 25.36
CA LEU A 85 -19.27 1.55 26.09
C LEU A 85 -20.18 0.64 26.92
N ILE A 86 -21.13 1.22 27.66
CA ILE A 86 -22.10 0.48 28.48
C ILE A 86 -22.88 -0.50 27.60
N THR A 87 -23.39 -0.02 26.46
CA THR A 87 -24.13 -0.84 25.48
C THR A 87 -23.26 -1.95 24.92
N MET A 88 -22.04 -1.63 24.49
CA MET A 88 -21.08 -2.58 23.91
C MET A 88 -20.80 -3.73 24.88
N VAL A 89 -20.43 -3.41 26.12
CA VAL A 89 -20.11 -4.42 27.14
C VAL A 89 -21.35 -5.19 27.58
N ALA A 90 -22.51 -4.54 27.73
CA ALA A 90 -23.75 -5.23 28.07
C ALA A 90 -24.16 -6.26 27.00
N ILE A 91 -24.02 -5.93 25.71
CA ILE A 91 -24.27 -6.92 24.63
C ILE A 91 -23.24 -8.04 24.69
N MET A 92 -21.95 -7.72 24.80
CA MET A 92 -20.90 -8.75 24.85
C MET A 92 -21.04 -9.69 26.07
N LYS A 93 -21.59 -9.22 27.19
CA LYS A 93 -21.93 -10.03 28.37
C LYS A 93 -22.98 -11.11 28.11
N THR A 94 -23.77 -10.97 27.04
CA THR A 94 -24.69 -12.03 26.60
C THR A 94 -24.00 -13.17 25.85
N ARG A 95 -22.66 -13.08 25.66
CA ARG A 95 -21.82 -14.04 24.92
C ARG A 95 -22.16 -14.16 23.43
N LEU A 96 -23.01 -13.26 22.93
CA LEU A 96 -23.31 -13.12 21.51
C LEU A 96 -22.26 -12.28 20.79
N THR A 97 -22.10 -12.52 19.48
CA THR A 97 -21.19 -11.74 18.65
C THR A 97 -21.77 -10.35 18.41
N LEU A 98 -21.09 -9.33 18.93
CA LEU A 98 -21.45 -7.93 18.70
C LEU A 98 -20.89 -7.45 17.36
N PHE A 99 -21.67 -6.76 16.55
CA PHE A 99 -21.21 -6.05 15.35
C PHE A 99 -21.34 -4.54 15.54
N VAL A 100 -20.21 -3.83 15.56
CA VAL A 100 -20.18 -2.37 15.70
C VAL A 100 -20.02 -1.68 14.34
N ILE A 101 -20.91 -0.74 14.03
CA ILE A 101 -20.95 -0.03 12.75
C ILE A 101 -20.49 1.42 12.93
N SER A 102 -19.70 1.92 11.98
CA SER A 102 -19.26 3.32 11.98
C SER A 102 -20.42 4.24 11.60
N THR A 103 -20.59 5.32 12.36
CA THR A 103 -21.56 6.38 12.08
C THR A 103 -21.25 7.19 10.82
N ARG A 104 -20.08 6.98 10.21
CA ARG A 104 -19.63 7.67 8.99
C ARG A 104 -19.92 6.87 7.71
N ASN A 105 -20.38 5.63 7.83
CA ASN A 105 -20.75 4.82 6.68
C ASN A 105 -22.02 5.36 6.01
N SER A 106 -22.06 5.32 4.68
CA SER A 106 -23.27 5.61 3.92
C SER A 106 -24.31 4.49 4.11
N GLU A 107 -25.58 4.79 3.84
CA GLU A 107 -26.65 3.78 3.89
C GLU A 107 -26.31 2.55 3.04
N ALA A 108 -25.77 2.74 1.82
CA ALA A 108 -25.37 1.64 0.94
C ALA A 108 -24.23 0.78 1.52
N ALA A 109 -23.27 1.42 2.21
CA ALA A 109 -22.21 0.70 2.90
C ALA A 109 -22.78 -0.14 4.07
N ILE A 110 -23.75 0.41 4.80
CA ILE A 110 -24.44 -0.30 5.88
C ILE A 110 -25.23 -1.49 5.32
N VAL A 111 -25.96 -1.32 4.21
CA VAL A 111 -26.66 -2.44 3.51
C VAL A 111 -25.68 -3.57 3.20
N SER A 112 -24.55 -3.27 2.56
CA SER A 112 -23.55 -4.30 2.22
C SER A 112 -22.97 -5.01 3.45
N LEU A 113 -22.77 -4.28 4.55
CA LEU A 113 -22.30 -4.87 5.80
C LEU A 113 -23.36 -5.78 6.44
N LEU A 114 -24.63 -5.36 6.43
CA LEU A 114 -25.75 -6.13 6.95
C LEU A 114 -26.01 -7.41 6.15
N GLU A 115 -25.88 -7.35 4.82
CA GLU A 115 -26.01 -8.53 3.95
C GLU A 115 -24.95 -9.59 4.26
N LYS A 116 -23.72 -9.17 4.61
CA LYS A 116 -22.61 -10.08 4.93
C LYS A 116 -22.68 -10.64 6.34
N THR A 117 -23.21 -9.88 7.29
CA THR A 117 -23.20 -10.24 8.72
C THR A 117 -24.50 -10.85 9.22
N GLN A 118 -25.62 -10.58 8.52
CA GLN A 118 -26.96 -11.12 8.81
C GLN A 118 -27.36 -11.05 10.29
N PRO A 119 -27.33 -9.85 10.93
CA PRO A 119 -27.70 -9.72 12.33
C PRO A 119 -29.17 -10.09 12.56
N LYS A 120 -29.48 -10.65 13.73
CA LYS A 120 -30.86 -10.98 14.12
C LYS A 120 -31.58 -9.81 14.76
N ILE A 121 -30.82 -8.90 15.36
CA ILE A 121 -31.31 -7.69 16.00
C ILE A 121 -30.31 -6.56 15.83
N PHE A 122 -30.83 -5.35 15.75
CA PHE A 122 -30.07 -4.14 15.55
C PHE A 122 -30.43 -3.12 16.64
N PHE A 123 -29.46 -2.74 17.45
CA PHE A 123 -29.57 -1.60 18.37
C PHE A 123 -29.11 -0.30 17.69
N THR A 124 -29.86 0.77 17.87
CA THR A 124 -29.53 2.08 17.32
C THR A 124 -29.94 3.19 18.28
N THR A 125 -29.45 4.42 18.07
CA THR A 125 -29.93 5.59 18.81
C THR A 125 -30.95 6.38 17.98
N PRO A 126 -31.77 7.26 18.58
CA PRO A 126 -32.80 8.02 17.85
C PRO A 126 -32.28 8.73 16.60
N LYS A 127 -31.04 9.23 16.64
CA LYS A 127 -30.36 9.93 15.54
C LYS A 127 -30.21 9.08 14.28
N TYR A 128 -29.98 7.78 14.41
CA TYR A 128 -29.68 6.89 13.28
C TYR A 128 -30.87 6.00 12.89
N LYS A 129 -31.99 6.09 13.60
CA LYS A 129 -33.16 5.22 13.42
C LYS A 129 -33.60 5.11 11.97
N THR A 130 -33.91 6.23 11.30
CA THR A 130 -34.43 6.22 9.92
C THR A 130 -33.46 5.61 8.92
N MET A 131 -32.17 5.94 9.01
CA MET A 131 -31.13 5.37 8.13
C MET A 131 -31.04 3.86 8.32
N ILE A 132 -31.09 3.39 9.57
CA ILE A 132 -31.02 1.96 9.89
C ILE A 132 -32.27 1.22 9.47
N GLU A 133 -33.47 1.76 9.69
CA GLU A 133 -34.72 1.13 9.23
C GLU A 133 -34.69 0.95 7.70
N ASN A 134 -34.23 1.96 6.95
CA ASN A 134 -34.07 1.89 5.50
C ASN A 134 -33.05 0.82 5.07
N ALA A 135 -31.84 0.86 5.65
CA ALA A 135 -30.78 -0.10 5.32
C ALA A 135 -31.17 -1.54 5.68
N ASN A 136 -31.78 -1.73 6.85
CA ASN A 136 -32.22 -3.02 7.35
C ASN A 136 -33.32 -3.64 6.49
N THR A 137 -34.29 -2.83 6.03
CA THR A 137 -35.35 -3.26 5.11
C THR A 137 -34.78 -3.77 3.77
N LYS A 138 -33.68 -3.17 3.30
CA LYS A 138 -33.01 -3.58 2.06
C LYS A 138 -32.14 -4.83 2.21
N ALA A 139 -31.67 -5.14 3.42
CA ALA A 139 -30.65 -6.16 3.66
C ALA A 139 -31.17 -7.47 4.28
N CYS A 140 -31.67 -7.43 5.53
CA CYS A 140 -31.94 -8.64 6.32
C CYS A 140 -33.24 -8.59 7.15
N GLY A 141 -33.90 -7.44 7.28
CA GLY A 141 -35.17 -7.32 7.98
C GLY A 141 -35.11 -7.66 9.48
N ALA A 142 -33.98 -7.41 10.14
CA ALA A 142 -33.78 -7.66 11.57
C ALA A 142 -34.70 -6.79 12.44
N LYS A 143 -34.96 -7.20 13.69
CA LYS A 143 -35.66 -6.32 14.66
C LYS A 143 -34.77 -5.11 14.96
N VAL A 144 -35.34 -3.90 14.92
CA VAL A 144 -34.63 -2.65 15.29
C VAL A 144 -35.11 -2.17 16.65
N THR A 145 -34.18 -2.03 17.59
CA THR A 145 -34.43 -1.52 18.95
C THR A 145 -33.70 -0.19 19.13
N VAL A 146 -34.43 0.85 19.55
CA VAL A 146 -33.87 2.19 19.76
C VAL A 146 -33.50 2.36 21.23
N ILE A 147 -32.22 2.61 21.50
CA ILE A 147 -31.67 2.90 22.82
C ILE A 147 -31.69 4.42 23.03
N ASN A 148 -32.42 4.88 24.04
CA ASN A 148 -32.36 6.26 24.52
C ASN A 148 -31.16 6.43 25.47
N PRO A 149 -30.66 7.67 25.66
CA PRO A 149 -29.58 7.94 26.61
C PRO A 149 -29.87 7.37 28.00
N PHE A 150 -28.86 6.79 28.64
CA PHE A 150 -29.03 6.14 29.93
C PHE A 150 -29.12 7.16 31.08
N ASP A 151 -30.02 6.92 32.03
CA ASP A 151 -29.95 7.56 33.34
C ASP A 151 -28.96 6.79 34.22
N ILE A 152 -27.67 7.11 34.07
CA ILE A 152 -26.58 6.44 34.79
C ILE A 152 -26.79 6.54 36.30
N ASN A 153 -27.27 7.68 36.81
CA ASN A 153 -27.54 7.88 38.23
C ASN A 153 -28.65 6.96 38.77
N ALA A 154 -29.66 6.66 37.97
CA ALA A 154 -30.66 5.66 38.30
C ALA A 154 -30.07 4.24 38.27
N MET A 155 -29.34 3.90 37.20
CA MET A 155 -28.74 2.57 37.02
C MET A 155 -27.74 2.23 38.14
N LEU A 156 -26.97 3.21 38.63
CA LEU A 156 -26.04 3.04 39.74
C LEU A 156 -26.73 2.58 41.04
N LYS A 157 -28.00 2.95 41.23
CA LYS A 157 -28.80 2.59 42.42
C LYS A 157 -29.43 1.20 42.32
N GLU A 158 -29.45 0.60 41.13
CA GLU A 158 -30.03 -0.72 40.95
C GLU A 158 -29.12 -1.80 41.57
N PRO A 159 -29.70 -2.72 42.38
CA PRO A 159 -28.94 -3.85 42.87
C PRO A 159 -28.58 -4.79 41.72
N LEU A 160 -27.49 -5.54 41.86
CA LEU A 160 -27.13 -6.59 40.90
C LEU A 160 -28.27 -7.61 40.78
N ASN A 161 -28.64 -7.98 39.56
CA ASN A 161 -29.65 -8.99 39.30
C ASN A 161 -29.22 -10.31 39.95
N PRO A 162 -29.97 -10.89 40.90
CA PRO A 162 -29.51 -12.05 41.66
C PRO A 162 -29.41 -13.33 40.83
N ARG A 163 -30.01 -13.36 39.63
CA ARG A 163 -29.99 -14.51 38.70
C ARG A 163 -29.07 -14.30 37.50
N TYR A 164 -28.21 -13.29 37.53
CA TYR A 164 -27.35 -12.96 36.38
C TYR A 164 -26.50 -14.15 35.90
N ASP A 165 -25.99 -14.96 36.83
CA ASP A 165 -25.14 -16.12 36.56
C ASP A 165 -25.85 -17.15 35.67
N GLU A 166 -27.12 -17.43 35.99
CA GLU A 166 -28.01 -18.34 35.25
C GLU A 166 -28.46 -17.72 33.91
N ILE A 167 -28.78 -16.42 33.91
CA ILE A 167 -29.34 -15.73 32.74
C ILE A 167 -28.30 -15.56 31.63
N LEU A 168 -27.06 -15.25 32.00
CA LEU A 168 -25.98 -14.94 31.06
C LEU A 168 -25.06 -16.13 30.77
N ASP A 169 -25.27 -17.25 31.47
CA ASP A 169 -24.37 -18.41 31.47
C ASP A 169 -22.92 -17.98 31.72
N MET A 170 -22.56 -17.71 32.97
CA MET A 170 -21.22 -17.23 33.31
C MET A 170 -20.17 -18.35 33.42
N HIS A 171 -20.44 -19.52 32.82
CA HIS A 171 -19.49 -20.63 32.76
C HIS A 171 -18.69 -20.59 31.45
N PHE A 172 -17.42 -20.22 31.57
CA PHE A 172 -16.50 -20.12 30.43
C PHE A 172 -15.64 -21.37 30.30
N SER A 173 -15.40 -21.80 29.05
CA SER A 173 -14.55 -22.95 28.71
C SER A 173 -13.45 -22.55 27.72
N GLU A 174 -12.50 -23.44 27.45
CA GLU A 174 -11.46 -23.22 26.43
C GLU A 174 -12.06 -23.00 25.02
N GLU A 175 -13.26 -23.52 24.76
CA GLU A 175 -13.91 -23.40 23.45
C GLU A 175 -14.29 -21.93 23.18
N ASP A 176 -14.56 -21.14 24.22
CA ASP A 176 -14.93 -19.72 24.10
C ASP A 176 -13.80 -18.87 23.51
N LEU A 177 -12.53 -19.25 23.71
CA LEU A 177 -11.37 -18.48 23.24
C LEU A 177 -11.42 -18.20 21.74
N ASN A 178 -11.85 -19.18 20.95
CA ASN A 178 -11.86 -19.08 19.50
C ASN A 178 -13.21 -18.60 18.94
N GLN A 179 -14.24 -18.42 19.78
CA GLN A 179 -15.53 -17.88 19.37
C GLN A 179 -15.42 -16.39 19.03
N ALA A 180 -16.17 -15.97 18.01
CA ALA A 180 -16.25 -14.57 17.60
C ALA A 180 -16.98 -13.74 18.66
N ALA A 181 -16.26 -12.79 19.27
CA ALA A 181 -16.80 -11.90 20.29
C ALA A 181 -17.28 -10.57 19.68
N LEU A 182 -16.56 -10.09 18.66
CA LEU A 182 -16.78 -8.77 18.08
C LEU A 182 -16.56 -8.83 16.56
N ILE A 183 -17.35 -8.07 15.82
CA ILE A 183 -17.16 -7.78 14.41
C ILE A 183 -16.90 -6.28 14.31
N ILE A 184 -15.76 -5.91 13.72
CA ILE A 184 -15.41 -4.54 13.33
C ILE A 184 -15.32 -4.52 11.80
N HIS A 185 -15.59 -3.41 11.13
CA HIS A 185 -15.41 -3.33 9.68
C HIS A 185 -14.12 -2.58 9.31
N SER A 186 -13.43 -3.05 8.27
CA SER A 186 -12.31 -2.34 7.66
C SER A 186 -12.82 -1.43 6.56
N SER A 187 -12.27 -0.22 6.46
CA SER A 187 -12.76 0.83 5.57
C SER A 187 -12.55 0.54 4.07
N GLY A 188 -11.82 -0.52 3.71
CA GLY A 188 -11.58 -1.00 2.34
C GLY A 188 -10.82 -0.01 1.45
N SER A 189 -9.71 -0.42 0.84
CA SER A 189 -8.98 0.40 -0.14
C SER A 189 -9.67 0.46 -1.52
N THR A 190 -10.71 -0.36 -1.77
CA THR A 190 -11.27 -0.56 -3.11
C THR A 190 -12.78 -0.80 -3.20
N ASP A 191 -13.49 -1.13 -2.11
CA ASP A 191 -14.90 -1.54 -2.09
C ASP A 191 -15.64 -0.96 -0.87
N PHE A 192 -16.94 -1.25 -0.74
CA PHE A 192 -17.66 -1.08 0.53
C PHE A 192 -16.91 -1.76 1.70
N PRO A 193 -17.05 -1.24 2.93
CA PRO A 193 -16.41 -1.81 4.11
C PRO A 193 -16.64 -3.31 4.26
N LYS A 194 -15.63 -4.02 4.79
CA LYS A 194 -15.67 -5.49 4.97
C LYS A 194 -15.73 -5.82 6.46
N PRO A 195 -16.62 -6.72 6.90
CA PRO A 195 -16.65 -7.18 8.29
C PRO A 195 -15.41 -8.05 8.58
N ILE A 196 -14.80 -7.83 9.74
CA ILE A 196 -13.67 -8.58 10.28
C ILE A 196 -14.10 -9.13 11.64
N TYR A 197 -14.09 -10.46 11.75
CA TYR A 197 -14.49 -11.18 12.94
C TYR A 197 -13.29 -11.33 13.86
N VAL A 198 -13.40 -10.91 15.12
CA VAL A 198 -12.34 -11.07 16.11
C VAL A 198 -12.80 -11.96 17.25
N SER A 199 -11.94 -12.90 17.62
CA SER A 199 -12.23 -13.88 18.67
C SER A 199 -12.00 -13.31 20.06
N ASN A 200 -12.48 -14.01 21.09
CA ASN A 200 -12.13 -13.71 22.48
C ASN A 200 -10.59 -13.71 22.69
N ARG A 201 -9.89 -14.69 22.12
CA ARG A 201 -8.42 -14.80 22.16
C ARG A 201 -7.76 -13.56 21.58
N TYR A 202 -8.23 -13.09 20.42
CA TYR A 202 -7.74 -11.87 19.80
C TYR A 202 -7.86 -10.68 20.75
N LEU A 203 -9.04 -10.49 21.35
CA LEU A 203 -9.31 -9.34 22.21
C LEU A 203 -8.43 -9.37 23.47
N ILE A 204 -8.28 -10.52 24.12
CA ILE A 204 -7.43 -10.68 25.30
C ILE A 204 -5.97 -10.28 24.99
N ASN A 205 -5.43 -10.70 23.85
CA ASN A 205 -4.07 -10.34 23.46
C ASN A 205 -3.93 -8.84 23.17
N VAL A 206 -4.91 -8.23 22.49
CA VAL A 206 -4.94 -6.77 22.29
C VAL A 206 -4.99 -5.99 23.62
N CYS A 207 -5.63 -6.53 24.67
CA CYS A 207 -5.62 -5.94 26.01
C CYS A 207 -4.22 -5.92 26.64
N GLY A 208 -3.40 -6.93 26.35
CA GLY A 208 -2.11 -7.16 27.00
C GLY A 208 -0.93 -6.40 26.42
N VAL A 209 -1.09 -5.72 25.27
CA VAL A 209 0.02 -5.12 24.49
C VAL A 209 0.99 -4.31 25.36
N LEU A 210 0.49 -3.35 26.15
CA LEU A 210 1.35 -2.50 26.98
C LEU A 210 1.95 -3.25 28.17
N SER A 211 1.26 -4.28 28.66
CA SER A 211 1.79 -5.15 29.72
C SER A 211 2.92 -6.04 29.20
N VAL A 212 2.77 -6.62 28.00
CA VAL A 212 3.83 -7.39 27.32
C VAL A 212 5.05 -6.52 27.08
N TYR A 213 4.85 -5.28 26.60
CA TYR A 213 5.95 -4.34 26.42
C TYR A 213 6.66 -4.04 27.74
N LYS A 214 5.92 -3.81 28.84
CA LYS A 214 6.47 -3.57 30.17
C LYS A 214 7.23 -4.78 30.72
N GLU A 215 6.75 -6.00 30.49
CA GLU A 215 7.46 -7.23 30.86
C GLU A 215 8.81 -7.35 30.13
N GLN A 216 8.85 -7.02 28.84
CA GLN A 216 10.08 -7.01 28.03
C GLN A 216 11.01 -5.84 28.37
N ASN A 217 10.45 -4.73 28.88
CA ASN A 217 11.17 -3.50 29.21
C ASN A 217 10.85 -3.03 30.64
N PRO A 218 11.28 -3.75 31.70
CA PRO A 218 10.85 -3.45 33.08
C PRO A 218 11.22 -2.06 33.59
N HIS A 219 12.22 -1.42 32.99
CA HIS A 219 12.74 -0.10 33.33
C HIS A 219 11.88 1.05 32.75
N VAL A 220 11.05 0.80 31.73
CA VAL A 220 10.23 1.83 31.08
C VAL A 220 8.93 2.03 31.86
N ASP A 221 8.57 3.27 32.19
CA ASP A 221 7.26 3.58 32.79
C ASP A 221 6.19 3.61 31.70
N VAL A 222 5.31 2.60 31.70
CA VAL A 222 4.27 2.42 30.66
C VAL A 222 2.92 2.87 31.22
N ILE A 223 2.12 1.95 31.76
CA ILE A 223 0.89 2.27 32.50
C ILE A 223 0.81 1.45 33.78
N ASP A 224 0.21 2.04 34.79
CA ASP A 224 -0.16 1.40 36.04
C ASP A 224 -1.59 1.81 36.46
N LYS A 225 -2.02 1.31 37.62
CA LYS A 225 -3.35 1.54 38.15
C LYS A 225 -3.71 3.03 38.35
N ASP A 226 -2.73 3.89 38.63
CA ASP A 226 -2.91 5.30 38.97
C ASP A 226 -2.98 6.20 37.71
N ASP A 227 -2.80 5.62 36.52
CA ASP A 227 -2.90 6.33 35.26
C ASP A 227 -4.34 6.68 34.84
N VAL A 228 -4.45 7.79 34.11
CA VAL A 228 -5.69 8.32 33.54
C VAL A 228 -5.47 8.52 32.04
N ILE A 229 -6.12 7.69 31.24
CA ILE A 229 -5.89 7.60 29.79
C ILE A 229 -6.99 8.38 29.06
N LEU A 230 -6.60 9.32 28.20
CA LEU A 230 -7.49 9.96 27.24
C LEU A 230 -7.34 9.31 25.86
N SER A 231 -8.45 8.88 25.27
CA SER A 231 -8.52 8.34 23.91
C SER A 231 -9.35 9.25 23.02
N THR A 232 -8.84 9.60 21.84
CA THR A 232 -9.62 10.30 20.80
C THR A 232 -10.13 9.36 19.71
N GLY A 233 -9.87 8.05 19.84
CA GLY A 233 -10.37 7.01 18.94
C GLY A 233 -11.79 6.54 19.28
N PRO A 234 -12.67 6.35 18.28
CA PRO A 234 -14.02 5.80 18.51
C PRO A 234 -13.99 4.30 18.86
N LEU A 235 -14.96 3.85 19.65
CA LEU A 235 -15.06 2.45 20.12
C LEU A 235 -15.46 1.44 19.03
N PHE A 236 -16.06 1.90 17.92
CA PHE A 236 -16.28 1.06 16.73
C PHE A 236 -15.01 0.82 15.90
N HIS A 237 -13.87 1.40 16.30
CA HIS A 237 -12.54 1.09 15.76
C HIS A 237 -11.69 0.42 16.83
N LEU A 238 -10.77 -0.45 16.40
CA LEU A 238 -9.85 -1.15 17.32
C LEU A 238 -9.03 -0.17 18.18
N ALA A 239 -8.69 1.00 17.64
CA ALA A 239 -7.94 2.02 18.37
C ALA A 239 -8.67 2.55 19.62
N GLY A 240 -9.99 2.70 19.58
CA GLY A 240 -10.76 3.09 20.76
C GLY A 240 -10.81 1.99 21.80
N LEU A 241 -10.99 0.73 21.34
CA LEU A 241 -11.04 -0.44 22.22
C LEU A 241 -9.69 -0.73 22.90
N PHE A 242 -8.59 -0.58 22.18
CA PHE A 242 -7.22 -0.77 22.66
C PHE A 242 -6.97 -0.06 23.99
N ASN A 243 -7.44 1.19 24.12
CA ASN A 243 -7.20 2.02 25.30
C ASN A 243 -7.97 1.53 26.53
N VAL A 244 -9.26 1.26 26.36
CA VAL A 244 -10.12 0.72 27.42
C VAL A 244 -9.56 -0.60 27.95
N CYS A 245 -9.14 -1.44 27.02
CA CYS A 245 -8.61 -2.76 27.29
C CYS A 245 -7.28 -2.73 28.05
N ASN A 246 -6.31 -1.93 27.58
CA ASN A 246 -5.00 -1.84 28.25
C ASN A 246 -5.13 -1.20 29.65
N GLY A 247 -5.98 -0.18 29.80
CA GLY A 247 -6.26 0.40 31.12
C GLY A 247 -6.89 -0.60 32.09
N ALA A 248 -7.83 -1.43 31.61
CA ALA A 248 -8.48 -2.47 32.41
C ALA A 248 -7.51 -3.55 32.92
N VAL A 249 -6.42 -3.85 32.19
CA VAL A 249 -5.41 -4.82 32.66
C VAL A 249 -4.80 -4.40 33.99
N VAL A 250 -4.48 -3.11 34.13
CA VAL A 250 -3.75 -2.54 35.28
C VAL A 250 -4.64 -1.81 36.28
N GLY A 251 -5.93 -1.61 35.99
CA GLY A 251 -6.86 -0.91 36.88
C GLY A 251 -6.84 0.62 36.74
N ALA A 252 -6.41 1.11 35.58
CA ALA A 252 -6.36 2.52 35.22
C ALA A 252 -7.74 3.08 34.80
N SER A 253 -7.89 4.40 34.84
CA SER A 253 -9.13 5.06 34.43
C SER A 253 -9.08 5.58 32.98
N CYS A 254 -10.20 5.52 32.27
CA CYS A 254 -10.33 6.01 30.89
C CYS A 254 -11.29 7.21 30.83
N VAL A 255 -10.89 8.25 30.10
CA VAL A 255 -11.70 9.46 29.86
C VAL A 255 -12.43 9.34 28.53
N TYR A 256 -13.75 9.55 28.57
CA TYR A 256 -14.63 9.53 27.40
C TYR A 256 -15.08 10.95 27.04
N LEU A 257 -14.89 11.27 25.76
CA LEU A 257 -15.37 12.52 25.17
C LEU A 257 -16.80 12.31 24.66
N GLU A 258 -17.65 13.33 24.77
CA GLU A 258 -19.07 13.25 24.36
C GLU A 258 -19.24 13.20 22.83
N ARG A 259 -18.20 13.58 22.08
CA ARG A 259 -18.25 13.67 20.62
C ARG A 259 -16.88 13.40 20.00
N LEU A 260 -16.90 12.72 18.85
CA LEU A 260 -15.75 12.56 17.97
C LEU A 260 -16.07 13.03 16.53
N PRO A 261 -15.10 13.60 15.78
CA PRO A 261 -13.77 13.97 16.27
C PRO A 261 -13.89 15.10 17.31
N ALA A 262 -13.06 15.07 18.34
CA ALA A 262 -13.09 16.05 19.42
C ALA A 262 -12.36 17.33 18.99
N SER A 263 -12.81 18.47 19.49
CA SER A 263 -12.07 19.72 19.29
C SER A 263 -10.81 19.77 20.15
N GLN A 264 -9.84 20.58 19.77
CA GLN A 264 -8.61 20.81 20.54
C GLN A 264 -8.92 21.35 21.94
N THR A 265 -9.95 22.19 22.06
CA THR A 265 -10.45 22.71 23.34
C THR A 265 -11.01 21.60 24.23
N ASP A 266 -11.79 20.66 23.68
CA ASP A 266 -12.33 19.54 24.45
C ASP A 266 -11.23 18.60 24.91
N ILE A 267 -10.23 18.35 24.06
CA ILE A 267 -9.06 17.53 24.38
C ILE A 267 -8.27 18.19 25.52
N ASP A 268 -7.87 19.45 25.38
CA ASP A 268 -7.12 20.16 26.41
C ASP A 268 -7.90 20.27 27.74
N PHE A 269 -9.20 20.56 27.67
CA PHE A 269 -10.06 20.56 28.85
C PHE A 269 -10.08 19.20 29.54
N ALA A 270 -10.28 18.11 28.80
CA ALA A 270 -10.27 16.76 29.32
C ALA A 270 -8.94 16.38 29.98
N LEU A 271 -7.82 16.70 29.31
CA LEU A 271 -6.46 16.49 29.81
C LEU A 271 -6.25 17.20 31.15
N ARG A 272 -6.65 18.47 31.25
CA ARG A 272 -6.46 19.28 32.47
C ARG A 272 -7.39 18.83 33.59
N TYR A 273 -8.69 18.72 33.32
CA TYR A 273 -9.71 18.43 34.32
C TYR A 273 -9.46 17.07 34.98
N ASN A 274 -9.18 16.04 34.17
CA ASN A 274 -8.99 14.68 34.67
C ASN A 274 -7.55 14.38 35.09
N LYS A 275 -6.64 15.34 34.92
CA LYS A 275 -5.20 15.15 35.14
C LYS A 275 -4.65 13.93 34.39
N CYS A 276 -4.99 13.82 33.10
CA CYS A 276 -4.56 12.70 32.28
C CYS A 276 -3.04 12.54 32.29
N THR A 277 -2.61 11.28 32.21
CA THR A 277 -1.21 10.84 32.21
C THR A 277 -0.80 10.21 30.88
N ALA A 278 -1.76 9.74 30.07
CA ALA A 278 -1.49 9.25 28.71
C ALA A 278 -2.55 9.76 27.72
N LEU A 279 -2.13 9.98 26.48
CA LEU A 279 -3.01 10.34 25.36
C LEU A 279 -2.81 9.36 24.22
N VAL A 280 -3.91 8.87 23.63
CA VAL A 280 -3.88 8.12 22.38
C VAL A 280 -4.70 8.86 21.34
N ALA A 281 -4.04 9.22 20.24
CA ALA A 281 -4.62 10.06 19.20
C ALA A 281 -4.16 9.68 17.79
N THR A 282 -4.97 10.00 16.79
CA THR A 282 -4.55 9.88 15.39
C THR A 282 -3.64 11.04 14.99
N PRO A 283 -2.79 10.89 13.94
CA PRO A 283 -1.92 11.95 13.48
C PRO A 283 -2.59 13.31 13.23
N ILE A 284 -3.79 13.30 12.62
CA ILE A 284 -4.52 14.54 12.33
C ILE A 284 -4.88 15.31 13.61
N ILE A 285 -5.29 14.61 14.66
CA ILE A 285 -5.59 15.27 15.94
C ILE A 285 -4.32 15.92 16.50
N LEU A 286 -3.17 15.25 16.40
CA LEU A 286 -1.90 15.78 16.89
C LEU A 286 -1.39 16.97 16.06
N GLU A 287 -1.58 16.91 14.74
CA GLU A 287 -1.31 18.02 13.80
C GLU A 287 -2.13 19.26 14.16
N GLU A 288 -3.44 19.11 14.38
CA GLU A 288 -4.33 20.22 14.73
C GLU A 288 -4.09 20.75 16.17
N MET A 289 -3.54 19.93 17.07
CA MET A 289 -3.23 20.36 18.44
C MET A 289 -2.07 21.37 18.50
N ILE A 290 -1.09 21.31 17.59
CA ILE A 290 0.09 22.19 17.64
C ILE A 290 -0.30 23.67 17.54
N PRO A 291 -1.01 24.14 16.48
CA PRO A 291 -1.40 25.54 16.38
C PRO A 291 -2.21 26.04 17.58
N TYR A 292 -3.12 25.21 18.09
CA TYR A 292 -3.92 25.50 19.29
C TYR A 292 -3.04 25.74 20.52
N LEU A 293 -2.03 24.88 20.73
CA LEU A 293 -1.13 24.96 21.87
C LEU A 293 -0.18 26.16 21.76
N GLU A 294 0.28 26.49 20.56
CA GLU A 294 1.10 27.68 20.28
C GLU A 294 0.33 28.97 20.51
N GLU A 295 -0.94 29.05 20.06
CA GLU A 295 -1.82 30.19 20.33
C GLU A 295 -2.06 30.36 21.83
N LYS A 296 -2.36 29.24 22.52
CA LYS A 296 -2.63 29.22 23.96
C LYS A 296 -1.41 29.53 24.81
N LYS A 297 -0.20 29.27 24.29
CA LYS A 297 1.09 29.40 25.00
C LYS A 297 1.15 28.64 26.32
N ASP A 298 0.49 27.49 26.39
CA ASP A 298 0.45 26.65 27.58
C ASP A 298 0.48 25.16 27.20
N LEU A 299 1.64 24.55 27.39
CA LEU A 299 1.91 23.14 27.10
C LEU A 299 1.76 22.24 28.34
N SER A 300 1.42 22.80 29.51
CA SER A 300 1.48 22.07 30.79
C SER A 300 0.60 20.82 30.84
N ALA A 301 -0.51 20.82 30.10
CA ALA A 301 -1.41 19.68 30.01
C ALA A 301 -0.77 18.47 29.31
N ILE A 302 0.00 18.72 28.23
CA ILE A 302 0.66 17.67 27.45
C ILE A 302 2.04 17.30 28.01
N GLN A 303 2.75 18.25 28.62
CA GLN A 303 4.06 18.01 29.27
C GLN A 303 3.97 17.14 30.53
N ARG A 304 2.77 17.02 31.13
CA ARG A 304 2.54 16.11 32.25
C ARG A 304 2.36 14.66 31.79
N LEU A 305 2.07 14.42 30.51
CA LEU A 305 1.83 13.07 30.01
C LEU A 305 3.13 12.25 30.09
N LYS A 306 3.00 10.99 30.53
CA LYS A 306 4.05 9.98 30.39
C LYS A 306 4.40 9.80 28.91
N TYR A 307 3.38 9.74 28.06
CA TYR A 307 3.53 9.68 26.61
C TYR A 307 2.24 10.01 25.84
N ILE A 308 2.42 10.23 24.54
CA ILE A 308 1.38 10.22 23.50
C ILE A 308 1.61 9.02 22.59
N ILE A 309 0.60 8.17 22.39
CA ILE A 309 0.63 7.14 21.34
C ILE A 309 -0.10 7.65 20.10
N SER A 310 0.61 7.68 18.97
CA SER A 310 0.07 7.99 17.65
C SER A 310 -0.06 6.72 16.82
N GLY A 311 -1.18 6.50 16.16
CA GLY A 311 -1.36 5.30 15.35
C GLY A 311 -2.50 5.35 14.34
N GLY A 312 -2.52 4.35 13.46
CA GLY A 312 -3.52 4.20 12.40
C GLY A 312 -3.23 4.97 11.10
N ALA A 313 -2.18 5.80 11.09
CA ALA A 313 -1.60 6.45 9.92
C ALA A 313 -0.16 6.91 10.24
N PRO A 314 0.69 7.15 9.23
CA PRO A 314 1.99 7.79 9.44
C PRO A 314 1.82 9.23 9.95
N LEU A 315 2.59 9.60 10.99
CA LEU A 315 2.66 10.96 11.52
C LEU A 315 3.72 11.77 10.75
N LYS A 316 3.45 13.06 10.49
CA LYS A 316 4.45 13.97 9.90
C LYS A 316 5.68 14.07 10.80
N ARG A 317 6.86 14.13 10.20
CA ARG A 317 8.12 14.13 10.94
C ARG A 317 8.22 15.37 11.84
N GLU A 318 7.91 16.53 11.28
CA GLU A 318 7.93 17.81 12.00
C GLU A 318 7.00 17.83 13.22
N VAL A 319 5.87 17.12 13.17
CA VAL A 319 4.90 17.08 14.27
C VAL A 319 5.44 16.26 15.43
N GLY A 320 5.97 15.06 15.16
CA GLY A 320 6.57 14.23 16.20
C GLY A 320 7.83 14.86 16.80
N ASP A 321 8.67 15.49 15.96
CA ASP A 321 9.84 16.22 16.42
C ASP A 321 9.45 17.45 17.27
N TRP A 322 8.37 18.19 16.91
CA TRP A 322 7.85 19.30 17.72
C TRP A 322 7.45 18.85 19.12
N PHE A 323 6.75 17.72 19.28
CA PHE A 323 6.40 17.21 20.61
C PHE A 323 7.64 16.85 21.43
N GLN A 324 8.62 16.17 20.81
CA GLN A 324 9.89 15.83 21.48
C GLN A 324 10.67 17.07 21.92
N ASP A 325 10.80 18.08 21.05
CA ASP A 325 11.51 19.33 21.33
C ASP A 325 10.85 20.13 22.47
N HIS A 326 9.53 19.95 22.67
CA HIS A 326 8.77 20.54 23.77
C HIS A 326 8.66 19.65 25.02
N SER A 327 9.53 18.63 25.13
CA SER A 327 9.59 17.69 26.27
C SER A 327 8.31 16.88 26.45
N VAL A 328 7.67 16.49 25.34
CA VAL A 328 6.50 15.60 25.33
C VAL A 328 6.88 14.33 24.60
N HIS A 329 6.92 13.23 25.34
CA HIS A 329 7.26 11.94 24.76
C HIS A 329 6.11 11.46 23.86
N ILE A 330 6.44 11.15 22.61
CA ILE A 330 5.49 10.66 21.60
C ILE A 330 6.03 9.36 21.00
N CYS A 331 5.13 8.43 20.67
CA CYS A 331 5.47 7.11 20.14
C CYS A 331 4.49 6.68 19.05
N SER A 332 5.03 6.11 17.97
CA SER A 332 4.23 5.52 16.90
C SER A 332 3.81 4.09 17.23
N LEU A 333 2.59 3.75 16.88
CA LEU A 333 2.00 2.42 17.00
C LEU A 333 1.48 1.96 15.64
N TYR A 334 1.82 0.71 15.27
CA TYR A 334 1.37 0.09 14.04
C TYR A 334 0.55 -1.18 14.30
N GLY A 335 -0.51 -1.32 13.51
CA GLY A 335 -1.42 -2.46 13.52
C GLY A 335 -2.55 -2.29 12.52
N SER A 336 -3.30 -3.37 12.29
CA SER A 336 -4.50 -3.39 11.47
C SER A 336 -5.65 -4.10 12.19
N THR A 337 -6.87 -4.01 11.67
CA THR A 337 -8.00 -4.74 12.27
C THR A 337 -7.77 -6.26 12.18
N GLU A 338 -7.18 -6.74 11.09
CA GLU A 338 -6.91 -8.15 10.82
C GLU A 338 -5.84 -8.77 11.72
N MET A 339 -4.81 -8.00 12.11
CA MET A 339 -3.70 -8.51 12.92
C MET A 339 -3.63 -7.92 14.33
N GLY A 340 -4.51 -7.00 14.70
CA GLY A 340 -4.40 -6.29 15.97
C GLY A 340 -3.23 -5.30 16.00
N VAL A 341 -2.96 -4.79 17.20
CA VAL A 341 -1.82 -3.90 17.46
C VAL A 341 -0.55 -4.75 17.59
N SER A 342 0.40 -4.62 16.65
CA SER A 342 1.49 -5.60 16.47
C SER A 342 2.90 -5.03 16.64
N MET A 343 3.08 -3.72 16.43
CA MET A 343 4.39 -3.07 16.52
C MET A 343 4.29 -1.70 17.20
N LEU A 344 5.32 -1.32 17.95
CA LEU A 344 5.39 -0.08 18.72
C LEU A 344 6.79 0.52 18.64
N ALA A 345 6.87 1.85 18.67
CA ALA A 345 8.10 2.59 18.87
C ALA A 345 8.67 2.36 20.28
N ASN A 346 9.85 2.89 20.57
CA ASN A 346 10.41 2.78 21.92
C ASN A 346 9.70 3.76 22.87
N LEU A 347 8.99 3.22 23.88
CA LEU A 347 8.30 3.99 24.93
C LEU A 347 9.25 4.53 26.02
N ASP A 348 10.56 4.27 25.94
CA ASP A 348 11.53 4.93 26.81
C ASP A 348 11.52 6.45 26.55
N PRO A 349 11.21 7.30 27.54
CA PRO A 349 11.18 8.75 27.37
C PRO A 349 12.54 9.35 26.97
N GLN A 350 13.65 8.62 27.14
CA GLN A 350 14.97 9.04 26.66
C GLN A 350 15.19 8.75 25.16
N SER A 351 14.34 7.92 24.56
CA SER A 351 14.41 7.60 23.14
C SER A 351 13.94 8.76 22.28
N LYS A 352 14.77 9.14 21.30
CA LYS A 352 14.36 10.04 20.21
C LYS A 352 13.66 9.33 19.07
N ASN A 353 13.71 7.99 19.05
CA ASN A 353 13.09 7.18 18.02
C ASN A 353 11.59 6.99 18.31
N TRP A 354 10.80 7.99 17.95
CA TRP A 354 9.35 7.97 18.05
C TRP A 354 8.64 7.38 16.82
N TYR A 355 9.35 7.25 15.69
CA TYR A 355 8.76 7.08 14.35
C TYR A 355 8.89 5.67 13.80
N SER A 356 10.00 4.96 14.06
CA SER A 356 10.15 3.57 13.62
C SER A 356 9.63 2.62 14.69
N VAL A 357 9.09 1.47 14.26
CA VAL A 357 8.36 0.54 15.12
C VAL A 357 8.99 -0.84 15.12
N ARG A 358 8.86 -1.57 16.23
CA ARG A 358 9.34 -2.94 16.39
C ARG A 358 8.22 -3.85 16.84
N SER A 359 8.28 -5.12 16.45
CA SER A 359 7.33 -6.14 16.91
C SER A 359 7.34 -6.26 18.44
N ILE A 360 6.13 -6.23 19.02
CA ILE A 360 5.92 -6.35 20.48
C ILE A 360 5.86 -7.83 20.89
N TYR A 361 5.40 -8.71 19.99
CA TYR A 361 5.19 -10.12 20.30
C TYR A 361 6.36 -10.97 19.84
N SER A 362 7.16 -11.41 20.81
CA SER A 362 8.10 -12.52 20.66
C SER A 362 7.56 -13.71 21.47
N GLY A 363 7.11 -14.75 20.77
CA GLY A 363 6.60 -15.97 21.39
C GLY A 363 7.67 -16.72 22.18
N HIS A 364 7.25 -17.79 22.86
CA HIS A 364 8.17 -18.71 23.53
C HIS A 364 9.26 -19.19 22.55
N ASN A 365 10.52 -19.21 23.00
CA ASN A 365 11.71 -19.49 22.19
C ASN A 365 12.05 -18.44 21.11
N GLU A 366 11.76 -17.15 21.36
CA GLU A 366 12.07 -16.03 20.44
C GLU A 366 11.34 -16.10 19.09
N LYS A 367 10.28 -16.91 18.98
CA LYS A 367 9.50 -17.03 17.75
C LYS A 367 8.80 -15.70 17.44
N ARG A 368 9.05 -15.12 16.26
CA ARG A 368 8.38 -13.88 15.83
C ARG A 368 7.10 -14.20 15.07
N TYR A 369 5.95 -13.71 15.56
CA TYR A 369 4.67 -13.80 14.84
C TYR A 369 4.59 -12.79 13.70
N ILE A 370 5.30 -11.67 13.84
CA ILE A 370 5.46 -10.64 12.81
C ILE A 370 6.80 -10.87 12.13
N ALA A 371 6.77 -11.11 10.83
CA ALA A 371 7.94 -11.44 10.03
C ALA A 371 7.96 -10.61 8.75
N PHE A 372 9.14 -10.61 8.11
CA PHE A 372 9.41 -9.83 6.92
C PHE A 372 9.95 -10.69 5.78
N GLU A 373 9.47 -10.46 4.57
CA GLU A 373 10.02 -11.00 3.32
C GLU A 373 10.79 -9.88 2.60
N GLU A 374 11.98 -10.17 2.08
CA GLU A 374 12.75 -9.20 1.30
C GLU A 374 12.08 -8.94 -0.06
N GLU A 375 11.88 -7.68 -0.41
CA GLU A 375 11.26 -7.24 -1.68
C GLU A 375 12.25 -6.61 -2.67
N GLY A 376 13.52 -6.43 -2.25
CA GLY A 376 14.53 -5.68 -2.99
C GLY A 376 14.60 -4.21 -2.57
N ASP A 377 15.67 -3.52 -2.96
CA ASP A 377 15.92 -2.09 -2.67
C ASP A 377 15.81 -1.70 -1.18
N GLY A 378 16.11 -2.64 -0.28
CA GLY A 378 16.01 -2.44 1.17
C GLY A 378 14.58 -2.52 1.73
N LEU A 379 13.58 -2.75 0.88
CA LEU A 379 12.19 -2.91 1.28
C LEU A 379 11.92 -4.33 1.78
N LYS A 380 11.13 -4.38 2.85
CA LYS A 380 10.74 -5.57 3.58
C LYS A 380 9.23 -5.60 3.66
N HIS A 381 8.62 -6.68 3.21
CA HIS A 381 7.18 -6.86 3.26
C HIS A 381 6.76 -7.59 4.53
N LEU A 382 5.80 -7.00 5.25
CA LEU A 382 5.30 -7.55 6.50
C LEU A 382 4.26 -8.66 6.26
N TYR A 383 4.42 -9.77 6.97
CA TYR A 383 3.41 -10.80 7.11
C TYR A 383 3.33 -11.31 8.55
N VAL A 384 2.19 -11.94 8.86
CA VAL A 384 1.87 -12.50 10.17
C VAL A 384 1.75 -14.02 10.03
N THR A 385 2.36 -14.77 10.95
CA THR A 385 2.32 -16.24 10.91
C THR A 385 0.94 -16.79 11.30
N ALA A 386 0.61 -18.00 10.82
CA ALA A 386 -0.70 -18.63 11.02
C ALA A 386 -1.08 -18.87 12.49
N ASP A 387 -0.07 -19.08 13.35
CA ASP A 387 -0.24 -19.39 14.77
C ASP A 387 -0.31 -18.15 15.66
N CYS A 388 -0.40 -16.97 15.06
CA CYS A 388 -0.47 -15.71 15.76
C CYS A 388 -1.78 -15.59 16.59
N PRO A 389 -1.70 -15.39 17.91
CA PRO A 389 -2.88 -15.44 18.79
C PRO A 389 -3.83 -14.26 18.59
N HIS A 390 -3.31 -13.15 18.07
CA HIS A 390 -4.04 -11.91 17.78
C HIS A 390 -4.38 -11.76 16.29
N LEU A 391 -4.42 -12.86 15.52
CA LEU A 391 -4.96 -12.86 14.16
C LEU A 391 -6.48 -12.99 14.18
N ALA A 392 -7.17 -12.15 13.39
CA ALA A 392 -8.62 -12.19 13.24
C ALA A 392 -9.09 -13.49 12.56
N ILE A 393 -10.37 -13.83 12.72
CA ILE A 393 -10.98 -15.03 12.15
C ILE A 393 -11.10 -14.87 10.63
N ASP A 394 -10.73 -15.91 9.89
CA ASP A 394 -10.87 -16.04 8.44
C ASP A 394 -10.21 -14.93 7.60
N VAL A 395 -9.17 -14.26 8.11
CA VAL A 395 -8.41 -13.25 7.36
C VAL A 395 -7.25 -13.83 6.55
N ILE A 396 -7.03 -15.15 6.63
CA ILE A 396 -5.92 -15.86 5.99
C ILE A 396 -5.91 -15.61 4.48
N ASN A 397 -4.76 -15.20 3.95
CA ASN A 397 -4.57 -14.91 2.52
C ASN A 397 -3.19 -15.36 2.01
N ARG A 398 -2.48 -16.20 2.78
CA ARG A 398 -1.21 -16.82 2.39
C ARG A 398 -1.33 -18.35 2.30
N PRO A 399 -0.53 -19.01 1.44
CA PRO A 399 -0.53 -20.48 1.34
C PRO A 399 -0.11 -21.20 2.64
N ASP A 400 0.68 -20.54 3.49
CA ASP A 400 1.17 -21.07 4.77
C ASP A 400 0.17 -20.90 5.93
N GLY A 401 -1.05 -20.41 5.65
CA GLY A 401 -2.06 -20.13 6.66
C GLY A 401 -1.89 -18.78 7.37
N GLY A 402 -0.86 -17.99 7.00
CA GLY A 402 -0.63 -16.66 7.56
C GLY A 402 -1.46 -15.55 6.93
N TYR A 403 -1.19 -14.33 7.38
CA TYR A 403 -1.80 -13.10 6.86
C TYR A 403 -0.75 -12.18 6.26
N ASN A 404 -0.94 -11.83 5.01
CA ASN A 404 -0.20 -10.86 4.24
C ASN A 404 -0.90 -9.49 4.40
N SER A 405 -0.22 -8.53 5.05
CA SER A 405 -0.75 -7.18 5.26
C SER A 405 -0.69 -6.30 4.02
N ASN A 406 0.11 -6.70 3.03
CA ASN A 406 0.61 -5.88 1.93
C ASN A 406 1.44 -4.67 2.35
N ASP A 407 1.73 -4.44 3.63
CA ASP A 407 2.53 -3.29 4.07
C ASP A 407 4.03 -3.52 3.85
N LEU A 408 4.68 -2.50 3.31
CA LEU A 408 6.10 -2.42 3.05
C LEU A 408 6.78 -1.57 4.11
N PHE A 409 7.96 -2.01 4.51
CA PHE A 409 8.78 -1.40 5.53
C PHE A 409 10.23 -1.31 5.08
N GLU A 410 10.98 -0.41 5.70
CA GLU A 410 12.43 -0.35 5.60
C GLU A 410 12.98 -0.44 7.02
N GLU A 411 14.08 -1.17 7.21
CA GLU A 411 14.73 -1.22 8.51
C GLU A 411 15.43 0.11 8.79
N ASP A 412 15.24 0.67 9.99
CA ASP A 412 15.81 1.94 10.39
C ASP A 412 17.34 1.80 10.53
N PRO A 413 18.15 2.52 9.72
CA PRO A 413 19.61 2.40 9.77
C PRO A 413 20.20 2.81 11.12
N ASP A 414 19.55 3.75 11.81
CA ASP A 414 20.02 4.29 13.09
C ASP A 414 19.50 3.46 14.28
N ASN A 415 18.45 2.65 14.07
CA ASN A 415 17.80 1.85 15.11
C ASN A 415 17.58 0.39 14.63
N PRO A 416 18.62 -0.46 14.61
CA PRO A 416 18.50 -1.84 14.15
C PRO A 416 17.36 -2.63 14.81
N GLY A 417 16.58 -3.35 14.01
CA GLY A 417 15.38 -4.07 14.45
C GLY A 417 14.11 -3.21 14.61
N TYR A 418 14.18 -1.91 14.34
CA TYR A 418 13.01 -1.05 14.13
C TYR A 418 12.78 -0.81 12.64
N TYR A 419 11.53 -0.58 12.27
CA TYR A 419 11.10 -0.51 10.88
C TYR A 419 10.25 0.73 10.63
N ILE A 420 10.49 1.39 9.50
CA ILE A 420 9.78 2.56 9.01
C ILE A 420 8.78 2.10 7.96
N HIS A 421 7.50 2.45 8.12
CA HIS A 421 6.47 2.13 7.12
C HIS A 421 6.69 2.94 5.83
N ARG A 422 6.67 2.24 4.67
CA ARG A 422 6.92 2.80 3.33
C ARG A 422 5.72 2.71 2.38
N GLY A 423 4.55 2.34 2.91
CA GLY A 423 3.31 2.20 2.14
C GLY A 423 2.90 0.75 1.94
N ARG A 424 2.09 0.48 0.92
CA ARG A 424 1.58 -0.87 0.63
C ARG A 424 1.93 -1.34 -0.78
N ARG A 425 2.10 -2.65 -0.96
CA ARG A 425 2.30 -3.31 -2.26
C ARG A 425 1.13 -3.05 -3.22
N ASP A 426 -0.10 -2.96 -2.72
CA ASP A 426 -1.30 -2.71 -3.53
C ASP A 426 -1.56 -1.22 -3.81
N ASP A 427 -0.71 -0.34 -3.28
CA ASP A 427 -0.68 1.09 -3.58
C ASP A 427 0.31 1.43 -4.71
N ILE A 428 1.14 0.49 -5.15
CA ILE A 428 2.10 0.67 -6.23
C ILE A 428 1.37 0.96 -7.54
N LEU A 429 1.69 2.09 -8.16
CA LEU A 429 1.18 2.48 -9.46
C LEU A 429 2.00 1.75 -10.52
N LEU A 430 1.33 0.87 -11.28
CA LEU A 430 1.92 0.27 -12.48
C LEU A 430 1.70 1.24 -13.65
N MET A 431 2.76 1.89 -14.10
CA MET A 431 2.72 2.86 -15.20
C MET A 431 2.49 2.15 -16.55
N GLU A 432 2.09 2.88 -17.60
CA GLU A 432 1.83 2.31 -18.93
C GLU A 432 3.07 1.63 -19.55
N ASN A 433 4.26 2.16 -19.26
CA ASN A 433 5.53 1.58 -19.71
C ASN A 433 5.99 0.36 -18.89
N GLY A 434 5.20 -0.10 -17.92
CA GLY A 434 5.52 -1.23 -17.04
C GLY A 434 6.39 -0.87 -15.82
N GLU A 435 6.83 0.38 -15.70
CA GLU A 435 7.56 0.86 -14.52
C GLU A 435 6.64 0.91 -13.30
N LYS A 436 7.22 0.71 -12.12
CA LYS A 436 6.51 0.77 -10.84
C LYS A 436 6.83 2.08 -10.13
N THR A 437 5.79 2.79 -9.70
CA THR A 437 5.92 3.99 -8.87
C THR A 437 5.29 3.73 -7.52
N ASN A 438 6.03 3.97 -6.43
CA ASN A 438 5.46 4.03 -5.09
C ASN A 438 4.99 5.46 -4.79
N PRO A 439 3.68 5.74 -4.76
CA PRO A 439 3.18 7.10 -4.54
C PRO A 439 3.31 7.54 -3.08
N VAL A 440 3.41 6.62 -2.12
CA VAL A 440 3.30 6.93 -0.68
C VAL A 440 4.45 7.81 -0.17
N PRO A 441 5.74 7.53 -0.48
CA PRO A 441 6.84 8.43 -0.12
C PRO A 441 6.63 9.84 -0.69
N MET A 442 6.20 9.95 -1.95
CA MET A 442 5.96 11.23 -2.61
C MET A 442 4.81 12.00 -1.92
N GLU A 443 3.69 11.32 -1.65
CA GLU A 443 2.56 11.88 -0.91
C GLU A 443 2.99 12.35 0.49
N ASN A 444 3.79 11.57 1.21
CA ASN A 444 4.28 11.92 2.54
C ASN A 444 5.23 13.13 2.51
N THR A 445 6.13 13.22 1.54
CA THR A 445 7.03 14.36 1.34
C THR A 445 6.24 15.62 0.98
N ILE A 446 5.27 15.53 0.06
CA ILE A 446 4.40 16.66 -0.32
C ILE A 446 3.57 17.14 0.88
N ARG A 447 3.07 16.21 1.71
CA ARG A 447 2.26 16.52 2.90
C ARG A 447 3.04 17.22 4.01
N GLN A 448 4.38 17.22 3.99
CA GLN A 448 5.17 18.04 4.93
C GLN A 448 5.07 19.54 4.65
N SER A 449 4.44 19.97 3.55
CA SER A 449 4.16 21.39 3.33
C SER A 449 2.92 21.81 4.12
N PRO A 450 2.98 22.90 4.92
CA PRO A 450 1.81 23.38 5.68
C PRO A 450 0.67 23.85 4.77
N MET A 451 0.97 24.21 3.52
CA MET A 451 -0.04 24.56 2.51
C MET A 451 -0.87 23.33 2.07
N VAL A 452 -0.37 22.11 2.26
CA VAL A 452 -1.01 20.88 1.79
C VAL A 452 -1.70 20.15 2.93
N LYS A 453 -3.03 20.19 2.95
CA LYS A 453 -3.85 19.39 3.87
C LYS A 453 -3.80 17.91 3.47
N GLN A 454 -4.05 17.62 2.20
CA GLN A 454 -4.08 16.25 1.68
C GLN A 454 -3.57 16.17 0.24
N VAL A 455 -3.03 15.01 -0.12
CA VAL A 455 -2.53 14.72 -1.47
C VAL A 455 -2.88 13.27 -1.85
N ALA A 456 -3.22 13.08 -3.13
CA ALA A 456 -3.27 11.77 -3.77
C ALA A 456 -2.42 11.81 -5.04
N VAL A 457 -1.42 10.94 -5.12
CA VAL A 457 -0.61 10.72 -6.34
C VAL A 457 -1.22 9.56 -7.12
N LEU A 458 -1.64 9.83 -8.35
CA LEU A 458 -2.30 8.92 -9.28
C LEU A 458 -1.41 8.66 -10.50
N GLY A 459 -1.76 7.67 -11.32
CA GLY A 459 -1.02 7.39 -12.56
C GLY A 459 -0.96 5.93 -13.00
N SER A 460 -1.70 5.02 -12.36
CA SER A 460 -1.73 3.62 -12.79
C SER A 460 -2.28 3.52 -14.23
N GLY A 461 -1.56 2.80 -15.09
CA GLY A 461 -1.88 2.65 -16.51
C GLY A 461 -1.71 3.93 -17.32
N ARG A 462 -0.96 4.93 -16.82
CA ARG A 462 -0.72 6.21 -17.49
C ARG A 462 0.75 6.44 -17.76
N GLN A 463 1.04 7.41 -18.62
CA GLN A 463 2.39 7.77 -19.06
C GLN A 463 3.22 8.45 -17.96
N CYS A 464 2.56 9.08 -16.99
CA CYS A 464 3.20 9.85 -15.92
C CYS A 464 2.29 10.00 -14.71
N THR A 465 2.84 10.43 -13.58
CA THR A 465 2.10 10.62 -12.34
C THR A 465 1.39 11.97 -12.27
N LEU A 466 0.25 12.01 -11.60
CA LEU A 466 -0.57 13.19 -11.34
C LEU A 466 -0.77 13.38 -9.84
N ALA A 467 -0.66 14.61 -9.34
CA ALA A 467 -0.97 14.92 -7.94
C ALA A 467 -2.27 15.73 -7.83
N LEU A 468 -3.25 15.19 -7.10
CA LEU A 468 -4.42 15.93 -6.63
C LEU A 468 -4.11 16.49 -5.25
N ILE A 469 -4.23 17.81 -5.07
CA ILE A 469 -3.87 18.52 -3.85
C ILE A 469 -5.11 19.19 -3.25
N SER A 470 -5.41 18.89 -1.98
CA SER A 470 -6.31 19.70 -1.17
C SER A 470 -5.46 20.61 -0.28
N ILE A 471 -5.68 21.92 -0.38
CA ILE A 471 -4.97 22.91 0.44
C ILE A 471 -5.53 22.98 1.86
N ASP A 472 -4.68 23.38 2.79
CA ASP A 472 -5.14 23.75 4.12
C ASP A 472 -5.74 25.16 4.07
N THR A 473 -7.06 25.24 4.26
CA THR A 473 -7.79 26.51 4.14
C THR A 473 -7.43 27.52 5.22
N GLU A 474 -7.10 27.05 6.42
CA GLU A 474 -6.78 27.95 7.54
C GLU A 474 -5.41 28.56 7.31
N TYR A 475 -4.43 27.73 6.97
CA TYR A 475 -3.09 28.19 6.62
C TYR A 475 -3.09 29.06 5.35
N ALA A 476 -3.92 28.72 4.35
CA ALA A 476 -3.96 29.44 3.09
C ALA A 476 -4.56 30.86 3.18
N MET A 477 -5.30 31.21 4.24
CA MET A 477 -5.95 32.53 4.34
C MET A 477 -4.96 33.71 4.29
N ASP A 478 -3.72 33.49 4.73
CA ASP A 478 -2.68 34.52 4.80
C ASP A 478 -1.83 34.66 3.53
N TYR A 479 -2.15 33.92 2.47
CA TYR A 479 -1.32 33.84 1.25
C TYR A 479 -2.10 34.24 0.00
N SER A 480 -1.40 34.78 -1.02
CA SER A 480 -1.98 34.98 -2.35
C SER A 480 -2.12 33.65 -3.10
N PRO A 481 -3.03 33.53 -4.08
CA PRO A 481 -3.14 32.34 -4.93
C PRO A 481 -1.80 31.92 -5.57
N GLU A 482 -0.99 32.89 -6.00
CA GLU A 482 0.33 32.65 -6.59
C GLU A 482 1.33 32.08 -5.57
N GLU A 483 1.30 32.58 -4.34
CA GLU A 483 2.13 32.07 -3.24
C GLU A 483 1.73 30.64 -2.86
N MET A 484 0.42 30.36 -2.76
CA MET A 484 -0.09 29.01 -2.52
C MET A 484 0.39 28.02 -3.58
N ILE A 485 0.22 28.38 -4.86
CA ILE A 485 0.68 27.58 -6.00
C ILE A 485 2.19 27.34 -5.92
N SER A 486 2.97 28.39 -5.62
CA SER A 486 4.42 28.29 -5.48
C SER A 486 4.85 27.34 -4.36
N MET A 487 4.19 27.41 -3.19
CA MET A 487 4.46 26.53 -2.05
C MET A 487 4.13 25.07 -2.36
N VAL A 488 2.99 24.81 -3.01
CA VAL A 488 2.61 23.45 -3.46
C VAL A 488 3.65 22.91 -4.45
N HIS A 489 4.03 23.70 -5.47
CA HIS A 489 5.04 23.27 -6.43
C HIS A 489 6.42 23.06 -5.80
N LYS A 490 6.79 23.84 -4.78
CA LYS A 490 8.03 23.62 -4.01
C LYS A 490 7.99 22.25 -3.30
N ALA A 491 6.87 21.90 -2.69
CA ALA A 491 6.68 20.60 -2.05
C ALA A 491 6.77 19.44 -3.05
N VAL A 492 6.15 19.59 -4.22
CA VAL A 492 6.23 18.59 -5.31
C VAL A 492 7.65 18.46 -5.86
N ARG A 493 8.40 19.56 -6.01
CA ARG A 493 9.81 19.50 -6.43
C ARG A 493 10.66 18.69 -5.46
N LYS A 494 10.49 18.89 -4.15
CA LYS A 494 11.18 18.10 -3.13
C LYS A 494 10.85 16.60 -3.25
N ALA A 495 9.58 16.26 -3.45
CA ALA A 495 9.19 14.87 -3.67
C ALA A 495 9.77 14.28 -4.98
N ASN A 496 9.90 15.10 -6.03
CA ASN A 496 10.52 14.67 -7.29
C ASN A 496 12.03 14.41 -7.16
N GLU A 497 12.74 15.14 -6.29
CA GLU A 497 14.18 14.94 -6.02
C GLU A 497 14.46 13.58 -5.35
N GLU A 498 13.50 13.06 -4.58
CA GLU A 498 13.60 11.82 -3.81
C GLU A 498 13.06 10.59 -4.59
N CYS A 499 12.37 10.80 -5.72
CA CYS A 499 11.71 9.73 -6.47
C CYS A 499 12.50 9.30 -7.73
N PRO A 500 12.27 8.08 -8.24
CA PRO A 500 12.83 7.68 -9.53
C PRO A 500 12.38 8.60 -10.67
N SER A 501 13.22 8.76 -11.71
CA SER A 501 12.95 9.68 -12.82
C SER A 501 11.60 9.44 -13.51
N HIS A 502 11.16 8.18 -13.62
CA HIS A 502 9.86 7.82 -14.22
C HIS A 502 8.64 8.13 -13.32
N SER A 503 8.86 8.38 -12.04
CA SER A 503 7.82 8.74 -11.06
C SER A 503 7.61 10.24 -10.93
N THR A 504 8.39 11.06 -11.67
CA THR A 504 8.35 12.53 -11.55
C THR A 504 6.97 13.11 -11.86
N ILE A 505 6.44 13.93 -10.95
CA ILE A 505 5.21 14.71 -11.17
C ILE A 505 5.56 16.00 -11.91
N LEU A 506 5.07 16.12 -13.14
CA LEU A 506 5.26 17.34 -13.93
C LEU A 506 4.49 18.53 -13.35
N PRO A 507 4.96 19.78 -13.52
CA PRO A 507 4.23 20.96 -13.04
C PRO A 507 2.76 21.02 -13.50
N LYS A 508 2.49 20.70 -14.78
CA LYS A 508 1.11 20.67 -15.32
C LYS A 508 0.23 19.55 -14.74
N MET A 509 0.86 18.55 -14.13
CA MET A 509 0.23 17.39 -13.47
C MET A 509 -0.07 17.63 -11.99
N VAL A 510 0.20 18.83 -11.47
CA VAL A 510 -0.22 19.24 -10.13
C VAL A 510 -1.57 19.93 -10.25
N LYS A 511 -2.61 19.35 -9.64
CA LYS A 511 -3.97 19.90 -9.65
C LYS A 511 -4.43 20.20 -8.22
N ILE A 512 -4.48 21.50 -7.90
CA ILE A 512 -5.08 21.99 -6.67
C ILE A 512 -6.61 21.92 -6.83
N LEU A 513 -7.26 21.20 -5.93
CA LEU A 513 -8.69 20.97 -5.95
C LEU A 513 -9.46 22.18 -5.40
N PRO A 514 -10.71 22.41 -5.87
CA PRO A 514 -11.58 23.43 -5.29
C PRO A 514 -11.83 23.19 -3.80
N LEU A 515 -11.92 24.25 -2.99
CA LEU A 515 -12.16 24.17 -1.55
C LEU A 515 -13.46 23.42 -1.19
N SER A 516 -14.48 23.49 -2.07
CA SER A 516 -15.76 22.80 -1.89
C SER A 516 -15.70 21.29 -2.20
N LYS A 517 -14.57 20.80 -2.71
CA LYS A 517 -14.37 19.40 -3.13
C LYS A 517 -13.02 18.89 -2.62
N PRO A 518 -12.89 18.56 -1.32
CA PRO A 518 -11.68 17.96 -0.77
C PRO A 518 -11.53 16.48 -1.19
N LEU A 519 -10.34 15.93 -0.98
CA LEU A 519 -10.11 14.50 -1.21
C LEU A 519 -10.98 13.62 -0.28
N PRO A 520 -11.48 12.47 -0.77
CA PRO A 520 -12.23 11.53 0.07
C PRO A 520 -11.30 10.86 1.09
N THR A 521 -11.76 10.76 2.33
CA THR A 521 -10.97 10.23 3.44
C THR A 521 -11.69 9.14 4.23
N THR A 522 -10.92 8.30 4.90
CA THR A 522 -11.40 7.35 5.92
C THR A 522 -11.77 8.06 7.22
N ASP A 523 -12.36 7.34 8.17
CA ASP A 523 -12.66 7.84 9.52
C ASP A 523 -11.43 8.36 10.27
N LYS A 524 -10.25 7.82 9.94
CA LYS A 524 -8.94 8.24 10.49
C LYS A 524 -8.32 9.42 9.72
N GLY A 525 -9.01 9.89 8.68
CA GLY A 525 -8.61 10.98 7.78
C GLY A 525 -7.58 10.62 6.71
N ASN A 526 -7.25 9.34 6.53
CA ASN A 526 -6.40 8.88 5.42
C ASN A 526 -7.11 9.02 4.08
N VAL A 527 -6.40 9.47 3.04
CA VAL A 527 -6.94 9.64 1.68
C VAL A 527 -7.25 8.28 1.04
N MET A 528 -8.45 8.16 0.46
CA MET A 528 -8.88 6.97 -0.28
C MET A 528 -8.53 7.11 -1.78
N ARG A 529 -7.27 6.82 -2.16
CA ARG A 529 -6.71 7.12 -3.51
C ARG A 529 -7.60 6.66 -4.68
N LYS A 530 -8.03 5.40 -4.72
CA LYS A 530 -8.90 4.88 -5.80
C LYS A 530 -10.25 5.60 -5.87
N ARG A 531 -10.82 5.96 -4.71
CA ARG A 531 -12.04 6.74 -4.63
C ARG A 531 -11.82 8.18 -5.10
N ALA A 532 -10.67 8.77 -4.79
CA ALA A 532 -10.30 10.08 -5.31
C ALA A 532 -10.22 10.07 -6.83
N GLU A 533 -9.57 9.05 -7.43
CA GLU A 533 -9.52 8.87 -8.88
C GLU A 533 -10.91 8.74 -9.51
N MET A 534 -11.83 8.01 -8.87
CA MET A 534 -13.23 7.90 -9.34
C MET A 534 -13.99 9.23 -9.23
N ILE A 535 -13.89 9.95 -8.11
CA ILE A 535 -14.60 11.22 -7.89
C ILE A 535 -14.08 12.32 -8.82
N TYR A 536 -12.77 12.36 -9.03
CA TYR A 536 -12.09 13.37 -9.83
C TYR A 536 -11.77 12.88 -11.25
N LYS A 537 -12.43 11.81 -11.71
CA LYS A 537 -12.17 11.19 -13.01
C LYS A 537 -12.15 12.22 -14.14
N ASP A 538 -13.13 13.13 -14.18
CA ASP A 538 -13.20 14.15 -15.23
C ASP A 538 -11.99 15.10 -15.22
N ILE A 539 -11.52 15.50 -14.03
CA ILE A 539 -10.32 16.35 -13.89
C ILE A 539 -9.08 15.56 -14.31
N VAL A 540 -8.96 14.31 -13.88
CA VAL A 540 -7.85 13.43 -14.18
C VAL A 540 -7.76 13.18 -15.69
N GLU A 541 -8.85 12.75 -16.33
CA GLU A 541 -8.89 12.50 -17.77
C GLU A 541 -8.63 13.77 -18.58
N LYS A 542 -9.23 14.90 -18.19
CA LYS A 542 -8.98 16.19 -18.84
C LYS A 542 -7.51 16.57 -18.75
N THR A 543 -6.88 16.38 -17.59
CA THR A 543 -5.47 16.71 -17.39
C THR A 543 -4.55 15.84 -18.27
N TYR A 544 -4.78 14.52 -18.29
CA TYR A 544 -4.02 13.63 -19.17
C TYR A 544 -4.25 13.98 -20.64
N LYS A 545 -5.48 14.30 -21.03
CA LYS A 545 -5.81 14.72 -22.40
C LYS A 545 -5.05 15.99 -22.80
N GLU A 546 -5.06 17.03 -21.97
CA GLU A 546 -4.33 18.28 -22.20
C GLU A 546 -2.83 18.08 -22.37
N ILE A 547 -2.24 17.15 -21.62
CA ILE A 547 -0.82 16.81 -21.74
C ILE A 547 -0.54 15.93 -22.96
N LEU A 548 -1.42 14.99 -23.34
CA LEU A 548 -1.16 14.11 -24.48
C LEU A 548 -1.44 14.78 -25.83
N GLU A 549 -2.38 15.72 -25.85
CA GLU A 549 -2.82 16.38 -27.09
C GLU A 549 -2.11 17.73 -27.31
N GLY A 550 -1.66 18.39 -26.24
CA GLY A 550 -1.17 19.77 -26.29
C GLY A 550 -2.32 20.77 -26.08
N SER A 551 -2.02 22.05 -25.82
CA SER A 551 -3.04 23.09 -25.74
C SER A 551 -3.75 23.26 -27.08
N VAL A 552 -5.09 23.31 -27.08
CA VAL A 552 -5.95 23.49 -28.27
C VAL A 552 -5.99 24.95 -28.75
N ASP A 553 -5.14 25.82 -28.20
CA ASP A 553 -4.98 27.17 -28.72
C ASP A 553 -4.43 27.09 -30.16
N GLU A 554 -4.84 28.01 -31.03
CA GLU A 554 -4.28 28.06 -32.39
C GLU A 554 -2.75 28.11 -32.28
N PRO A 555 -2.02 27.11 -32.83
CA PRO A 555 -0.58 27.11 -32.71
C PRO A 555 -0.04 28.39 -33.34
N ASN A 556 0.93 29.02 -32.66
CA ASN A 556 1.70 30.10 -33.27
C ASN A 556 2.28 29.55 -34.59
N ASP A 557 2.12 30.27 -35.70
CA ASP A 557 2.44 29.73 -37.03
C ASP A 557 3.96 29.64 -37.27
N GLY A 558 4.57 28.57 -36.73
CA GLY A 558 5.96 28.20 -36.95
C GLY A 558 6.24 27.70 -38.38
N SER A 559 5.21 27.56 -39.23
CA SER A 559 5.40 27.12 -40.63
C SER A 559 6.10 28.15 -41.51
N SER A 560 6.29 29.37 -41.00
CA SER A 560 7.02 30.49 -41.63
C SER A 560 8.48 30.61 -41.18
N TRP A 561 8.94 29.78 -40.24
CA TRP A 561 10.29 29.87 -39.67
C TRP A 561 11.36 29.40 -40.66
N SER A 562 12.53 30.05 -40.63
CA SER A 562 13.72 29.62 -41.37
C SER A 562 14.30 28.32 -40.79
N ASN A 563 15.14 27.64 -41.58
CA ASN A 563 15.84 26.44 -41.11
C ASN A 563 16.67 26.70 -39.84
N GLU A 564 17.35 27.86 -39.74
CA GLU A 564 18.11 28.20 -38.54
C GLU A 564 17.20 28.47 -37.34
N GLN A 565 16.00 29.03 -37.56
CA GLN A 565 15.03 29.29 -36.49
C GLN A 565 14.46 27.99 -35.91
N ILE A 566 14.10 27.02 -36.77
CA ILE A 566 13.63 25.70 -36.35
C ILE A 566 14.73 24.95 -35.60
N GLU A 567 15.96 24.99 -36.10
CA GLU A 567 17.11 24.34 -35.45
C GLU A 567 17.42 24.93 -34.07
N SER A 568 17.48 26.26 -33.98
CA SER A 568 17.71 26.97 -32.71
C SER A 568 16.59 26.67 -31.70
N PHE A 569 15.34 26.62 -32.17
CA PHE A 569 14.20 26.26 -31.36
C PHE A 569 14.30 24.82 -30.83
N LEU A 570 14.61 23.85 -31.69
CA LEU A 570 14.72 22.45 -31.29
C LEU A 570 15.87 22.25 -30.30
N VAL A 571 17.04 22.88 -30.54
CA VAL A 571 18.22 22.80 -29.66
C VAL A 571 17.90 23.36 -28.28
N ARG A 572 17.37 24.59 -28.22
CA ARG A 572 17.03 25.26 -26.97
C ARG A 572 16.02 24.46 -26.15
N ASN A 573 14.90 24.07 -26.75
CA ASN A 573 13.86 23.36 -26.00
C ASN A 573 14.27 21.92 -25.64
N SER A 574 15.11 21.27 -26.44
CA SER A 574 15.69 19.97 -26.07
C SER A 574 16.66 20.13 -24.90
N ALA A 575 17.51 21.17 -24.91
CA ALA A 575 18.41 21.49 -23.82
C ALA A 575 17.67 21.81 -22.52
N ASP A 576 16.61 22.63 -22.59
CA ASP A 576 15.75 22.97 -21.46
C ASP A 576 15.05 21.73 -20.87
N VAL A 577 14.47 20.87 -21.72
CA VAL A 577 13.76 19.66 -21.28
C VAL A 577 14.72 18.61 -20.68
N LEU A 578 15.93 18.48 -21.24
CA LEU A 578 16.94 17.55 -20.76
C LEU A 578 17.77 18.12 -19.60
N ASN A 579 17.59 19.40 -19.26
CA ASN A 579 18.41 20.14 -18.30
C ASN A 579 19.92 20.05 -18.63
N LEU A 580 20.26 20.25 -19.91
CA LEU A 580 21.62 20.22 -20.44
C LEU A 580 22.02 21.58 -21.03
N PRO A 581 23.31 21.94 -21.06
CA PRO A 581 23.75 23.12 -21.80
C PRO A 581 23.49 22.98 -23.30
N GLU A 582 22.94 24.02 -23.95
CA GLU A 582 22.66 24.04 -25.40
C GLU A 582 23.80 23.53 -26.29
N PRO A 583 25.09 23.86 -26.06
CA PRO A 583 26.18 23.33 -26.89
C PRO A 583 26.28 21.80 -26.89
N SER A 584 25.92 21.16 -25.78
CA SER A 584 25.95 19.70 -25.64
C SER A 584 24.92 19.03 -26.55
N VAL A 585 23.77 19.68 -26.73
CA VAL A 585 22.68 19.21 -27.59
C VAL A 585 22.96 19.58 -29.05
N TYR A 586 23.45 20.78 -29.31
CA TYR A 586 23.77 21.28 -30.66
C TYR A 586 24.80 20.41 -31.40
N HIS A 587 25.85 19.97 -30.70
CA HIS A 587 26.91 19.15 -31.29
C HIS A 587 26.56 17.66 -31.37
N HIS A 588 25.42 17.24 -30.81
CA HIS A 588 25.01 15.83 -30.81
C HIS A 588 24.38 15.43 -32.14
N GLN A 589 25.06 14.53 -32.86
CA GLN A 589 24.58 13.96 -34.12
C GLN A 589 23.70 12.71 -33.91
N GLY A 590 23.70 12.17 -32.69
CA GLY A 590 22.97 10.96 -32.32
C GLY A 590 21.53 11.22 -31.90
N SER A 591 20.92 10.20 -31.32
CA SER A 591 19.55 10.28 -30.82
C SER A 591 19.49 11.12 -29.55
N LEU A 592 18.46 11.95 -29.36
CA LEU A 592 18.25 12.63 -28.08
C LEU A 592 18.03 11.64 -26.92
N PHE A 593 17.61 10.40 -27.21
CA PHE A 593 17.55 9.33 -26.21
C PHE A 593 18.94 9.00 -25.63
N ASP A 594 20.02 9.17 -26.41
CA ASP A 594 21.39 9.00 -25.94
C ASP A 594 21.79 10.09 -24.91
N LEU A 595 21.09 11.23 -24.94
CA LEU A 595 21.28 12.35 -24.01
C LEU A 595 20.30 12.31 -22.82
N GLY A 596 19.58 11.21 -22.63
CA GLY A 596 18.65 11.04 -21.50
C GLY A 596 17.20 11.43 -21.78
N LEU A 597 16.83 11.65 -23.05
CA LEU A 597 15.41 11.75 -23.41
C LEU A 597 14.72 10.42 -23.07
N ASN A 598 13.70 10.48 -22.22
CA ASN A 598 12.83 9.37 -21.87
C ASN A 598 11.38 9.65 -22.29
N SER A 599 10.46 8.73 -22.03
CA SER A 599 9.04 8.87 -22.42
C SER A 599 8.37 10.13 -21.86
N LEU A 600 8.72 10.54 -20.64
CA LEU A 600 8.16 11.72 -19.99
C LEU A 600 8.66 13.01 -20.62
N THR A 601 9.98 13.14 -20.76
CA THR A 601 10.62 14.29 -21.40
C THR A 601 10.29 14.37 -22.89
N ALA A 602 10.06 13.23 -23.54
CA ALA A 602 9.58 13.18 -24.92
C ALA A 602 8.17 13.79 -25.04
N ILE A 603 7.24 13.48 -24.13
CA ILE A 603 5.91 14.11 -24.13
C ILE A 603 6.05 15.63 -23.97
N GLN A 604 6.91 16.10 -23.06
CA GLN A 604 7.16 17.53 -22.85
C GLN A 604 7.70 18.22 -24.11
N LEU A 605 8.77 17.68 -24.70
CA LEU A 605 9.39 18.24 -25.89
C LEU A 605 8.43 18.22 -27.09
N ARG A 606 7.67 17.13 -27.28
CA ARG A 606 6.67 17.03 -28.35
C ARG A 606 5.60 18.10 -28.20
N ASN A 607 5.13 18.36 -26.99
CA ASN A 607 4.10 19.39 -26.76
C ASN A 607 4.61 20.80 -27.03
N ILE A 608 5.87 21.08 -26.68
CA ILE A 608 6.51 22.36 -27.01
C ILE A 608 6.56 22.56 -28.53
N ILE A 609 6.90 21.51 -29.27
CA ILE A 609 6.90 21.51 -30.74
C ILE A 609 5.47 21.68 -31.28
N ALA A 610 4.50 20.92 -30.76
CA ALA A 610 3.11 20.96 -31.20
C ALA A 610 2.42 22.32 -30.98
N ASN A 611 2.92 23.15 -30.07
CA ASN A 611 2.43 24.52 -29.88
C ASN A 611 2.81 25.48 -31.03
N HIS A 612 3.80 25.12 -31.85
CA HIS A 612 4.29 25.94 -32.96
C HIS A 612 4.10 25.28 -34.34
N PHE A 613 3.88 23.96 -34.36
CA PHE A 613 3.72 23.18 -35.57
C PHE A 613 2.43 22.35 -35.49
N ARG A 614 1.60 22.42 -36.54
CA ARG A 614 0.39 21.59 -36.66
C ARG A 614 0.76 20.12 -36.94
N ASP A 615 -0.14 19.21 -36.59
CA ASP A 615 -0.10 17.79 -36.97
C ASP A 615 1.12 16.99 -36.48
N VAL A 616 1.76 17.39 -35.38
CA VAL A 616 2.88 16.65 -34.78
C VAL A 616 2.35 15.34 -34.14
N PRO A 617 2.67 14.13 -34.64
CA PRO A 617 2.13 12.88 -34.12
C PRO A 617 2.59 12.59 -32.67
N ARG A 618 1.83 11.77 -31.93
CA ARG A 618 2.13 11.43 -30.53
C ARG A 618 3.50 10.77 -30.35
N ASN A 619 3.92 9.94 -31.30
CA ASN A 619 5.22 9.27 -31.31
C ASN A 619 6.27 10.01 -32.16
N PHE A 620 6.09 11.32 -32.40
CA PHE A 620 6.99 12.12 -33.24
C PHE A 620 8.46 11.97 -32.84
N LEU A 621 8.81 12.14 -31.56
CA LEU A 621 10.20 12.07 -31.12
C LEU A 621 10.80 10.66 -31.15
N PHE A 622 9.95 9.63 -31.13
CA PHE A 622 10.41 8.24 -31.29
C PHE A 622 10.66 7.89 -32.76
N GLN A 623 9.93 8.52 -33.69
CA GLN A 623 10.16 8.39 -35.13
C GLN A 623 11.35 9.25 -35.59
N TYR A 624 11.43 10.47 -35.08
CA TYR A 624 12.43 11.47 -35.44
C TYR A 624 13.24 11.80 -34.21
N SER A 625 14.22 10.97 -33.90
CA SER A 625 14.92 11.03 -32.61
C SER A 625 16.19 11.89 -32.63
N THR A 626 16.62 12.35 -33.81
CA THR A 626 17.75 13.29 -33.98
C THR A 626 17.25 14.68 -34.34
N LEU A 627 17.98 15.73 -33.97
CA LEU A 627 17.63 17.12 -34.29
C LEU A 627 17.43 17.32 -35.81
N SER A 628 18.29 16.73 -36.63
CA SER A 628 18.20 16.78 -38.08
C SER A 628 16.91 16.14 -38.61
N SER A 629 16.56 14.94 -38.12
CA SER A 629 15.33 14.25 -38.54
C SER A 629 14.06 14.98 -38.10
N MET A 630 14.05 15.59 -36.91
CA MET A 630 12.94 16.41 -36.43
C MET A 630 12.77 17.66 -37.31
N LYS A 631 13.88 18.35 -37.60
CA LYS A 631 13.88 19.54 -38.46
C LYS A 631 13.33 19.20 -39.85
N GLU A 632 13.81 18.13 -40.47
CA GLU A 632 13.32 17.68 -41.78
C GLU A 632 11.82 17.36 -41.76
N ALA A 633 11.35 16.64 -40.74
CA ALA A 633 9.94 16.29 -40.60
C ALA A 633 9.03 17.51 -40.45
N LEU A 634 9.45 18.52 -39.69
CA LEU A 634 8.70 19.77 -39.49
C LEU A 634 8.69 20.67 -40.75
N ILE A 635 9.75 20.63 -41.56
CA ILE A 635 9.85 21.37 -42.82
C ILE A 635 9.02 20.71 -43.92
N SER A 636 8.98 19.38 -43.96
CA SER A 636 8.26 18.65 -45.00
C SER A 636 6.74 18.79 -44.81
N LYS A 637 6.11 19.76 -45.50
CA LYS A 637 4.65 19.92 -45.61
C LYS A 637 3.98 18.75 -46.36
N LYS A 638 4.08 17.52 -45.85
CA LYS A 638 3.28 16.39 -46.33
C LYS A 638 2.31 15.96 -45.25
N GLN A 639 1.10 16.49 -45.36
CA GLN A 639 -0.12 15.83 -44.90
C GLN A 639 -0.14 14.42 -45.51
N GLU A 640 0.19 13.40 -44.72
CA GLU A 640 -0.48 12.10 -44.86
C GLU A 640 -1.42 11.99 -43.65
N ASP A 641 -2.68 11.71 -43.92
CA ASP A 641 -3.74 11.58 -42.92
C ASP A 641 -3.36 10.52 -41.88
N ALA A 642 -3.61 10.74 -40.58
CA ALA A 642 -3.22 9.81 -39.53
C ALA A 642 -3.84 8.41 -39.73
N ALA A 643 -5.05 8.35 -40.30
CA ALA A 643 -5.71 7.10 -40.69
C ALA A 643 -5.01 6.38 -41.86
N VAL A 644 -4.48 7.13 -42.83
CA VAL A 644 -3.75 6.58 -43.99
C VAL A 644 -2.38 6.04 -43.55
N LEU A 645 -1.71 6.69 -42.60
CA LEU A 645 -0.47 6.21 -41.99
C LEU A 645 -0.66 4.91 -41.19
N VAL A 646 -1.77 4.79 -40.45
CA VAL A 646 -2.11 3.56 -39.71
C VAL A 646 -2.40 2.41 -40.67
N GLU A 647 -3.18 2.66 -41.74
CA GLU A 647 -3.46 1.66 -42.78
C GLU A 647 -2.20 1.21 -43.51
N LYS A 648 -1.32 2.16 -43.88
CA LYS A 648 -0.03 1.88 -44.53
C LYS A 648 0.89 1.04 -43.62
N ARG A 649 0.91 1.30 -42.31
CA ARG A 649 1.65 0.49 -41.32
C ARG A 649 1.09 -0.92 -41.16
N TYR A 650 -0.24 -1.04 -41.16
CA TYR A 650 -0.90 -2.33 -41.11
C TYR A 650 -0.56 -3.17 -42.36
N GLN A 651 -0.61 -2.55 -43.54
CA GLN A 651 -0.22 -3.19 -44.80
C GLN A 651 1.27 -3.56 -44.82
N GLN A 652 2.17 -2.70 -44.32
CA GLN A 652 3.60 -3.02 -44.18
C GLN A 652 3.84 -4.22 -43.26
N THR A 653 3.14 -4.27 -42.13
CA THR A 653 3.23 -5.38 -41.17
C THR A 653 2.73 -6.68 -41.79
N GLN A 654 1.60 -6.65 -42.49
CA GLN A 654 1.08 -7.82 -43.22
C GLN A 654 2.01 -8.28 -44.33
N ALA A 655 2.56 -7.36 -45.11
CA ALA A 655 3.51 -7.68 -46.19
C ALA A 655 4.78 -8.34 -45.63
N LEU A 656 5.30 -7.82 -44.51
CA LEU A 656 6.45 -8.42 -43.83
C LEU A 656 6.12 -9.82 -43.32
N ALA A 657 4.96 -10.00 -42.67
CA ALA A 657 4.47 -11.29 -42.20
C ALA A 657 4.43 -12.32 -43.32
N GLN A 658 3.76 -11.97 -44.42
CA GLN A 658 3.64 -12.82 -45.59
C GLN A 658 5.01 -13.17 -46.17
N SER A 659 5.95 -12.22 -46.20
CA SER A 659 7.32 -12.48 -46.66
C SER A 659 8.05 -13.53 -45.81
N TYR A 660 7.78 -13.63 -44.50
CA TYR A 660 8.36 -14.65 -43.63
C TYR A 660 7.64 -15.98 -43.76
N ILE A 661 6.32 -15.98 -43.93
CA ILE A 661 5.53 -17.19 -44.22
C ILE A 661 6.01 -17.85 -45.51
N ASP A 662 6.16 -17.06 -46.58
CA ASP A 662 6.61 -17.55 -47.89
C ASP A 662 8.05 -18.09 -47.84
N ARG A 663 8.92 -17.46 -47.03
CA ARG A 663 10.28 -17.96 -46.76
C ARG A 663 10.23 -19.25 -45.94
N ALA A 664 9.45 -19.30 -44.87
CA ALA A 664 9.31 -20.46 -43.99
C ALA A 664 8.81 -21.70 -44.73
N ALA A 665 7.85 -21.53 -45.64
CA ALA A 665 7.34 -22.62 -46.49
C ALA A 665 8.43 -23.29 -47.36
N LYS A 666 9.52 -22.56 -47.67
CA LYS A 666 10.66 -23.07 -48.44
C LYS A 666 11.80 -23.57 -47.54
N ASP A 667 12.11 -22.80 -46.50
CA ASP A 667 13.27 -23.03 -45.63
C ASP A 667 13.04 -24.15 -44.61
N PHE A 668 11.78 -24.47 -44.29
CA PHE A 668 11.39 -25.49 -43.32
C PHE A 668 10.46 -26.55 -43.92
N PRO A 669 10.93 -27.41 -44.85
CA PRO A 669 10.12 -28.53 -45.30
C PRO A 669 9.77 -29.47 -44.12
N VAL A 670 8.67 -30.21 -44.23
CA VAL A 670 8.16 -31.09 -43.16
C VAL A 670 9.28 -32.00 -42.64
N ALA A 671 9.59 -31.88 -41.35
CA ALA A 671 10.62 -32.68 -40.70
C ALA A 671 10.03 -33.97 -40.12
N GLU A 672 10.77 -35.08 -40.22
CA GLU A 672 10.42 -36.33 -39.57
C GLU A 672 10.85 -36.29 -38.09
N ASN A 673 9.88 -36.46 -37.18
CA ASN A 673 10.17 -36.61 -35.76
C ASN A 673 10.28 -38.10 -35.41
N LYS A 674 11.51 -38.57 -35.19
CA LYS A 674 11.85 -39.94 -34.80
C LYS A 674 12.30 -40.04 -33.35
N TYR A 675 12.04 -39.03 -32.51
CA TYR A 675 12.38 -39.10 -31.09
C TYR A 675 11.69 -40.32 -30.45
N ARG A 676 12.48 -41.25 -29.91
CA ARG A 676 11.99 -42.27 -28.98
C ARG A 676 11.88 -41.62 -27.61
N THR A 677 10.75 -41.83 -26.94
CA THR A 677 10.44 -41.39 -25.58
C THR A 677 11.27 -42.15 -24.53
N GLU A 678 12.59 -42.02 -24.59
CA GLU A 678 13.51 -42.41 -23.52
C GLU A 678 14.22 -41.14 -23.02
N GLU A 679 14.39 -41.03 -21.70
CA GLU A 679 15.01 -39.89 -21.01
C GLU A 679 16.44 -39.63 -21.53
N LYS A 680 16.57 -38.75 -22.52
CA LYS A 680 17.87 -38.26 -22.98
C LYS A 680 18.26 -36.99 -22.25
N GLU A 681 19.53 -36.91 -21.88
CA GLU A 681 20.19 -35.68 -21.44
C GLU A 681 19.91 -34.54 -22.43
N SER A 682 19.57 -33.37 -21.92
CA SER A 682 19.27 -32.17 -22.71
C SER A 682 20.44 -31.20 -22.74
N VAL A 683 20.72 -30.64 -23.91
CA VAL A 683 21.70 -29.56 -24.11
C VAL A 683 20.93 -28.35 -24.61
N VAL A 684 20.97 -27.26 -23.83
CA VAL A 684 20.11 -26.10 -24.04
C VAL A 684 20.93 -24.93 -24.58
N LEU A 685 20.46 -24.30 -25.65
CA LEU A 685 20.96 -23.00 -26.09
C LEU A 685 19.99 -21.91 -25.62
N LEU A 686 20.44 -21.03 -24.73
CA LEU A 686 19.64 -20.00 -24.08
C LEU A 686 20.04 -18.61 -24.59
N THR A 687 19.08 -17.85 -25.14
CA THR A 687 19.25 -16.41 -25.40
C THR A 687 18.65 -15.61 -24.25
N GLY A 688 19.23 -14.44 -23.94
CA GLY A 688 18.69 -13.55 -22.91
C GLY A 688 19.03 -13.97 -21.47
N ALA A 689 20.05 -14.84 -21.30
CA ALA A 689 20.49 -15.37 -20.00
C ALA A 689 20.89 -14.30 -18.96
N THR A 690 21.25 -13.10 -19.39
CA THR A 690 21.60 -11.98 -18.50
C THR A 690 20.40 -11.11 -18.11
N GLY A 691 19.24 -11.31 -18.74
CA GLY A 691 18.01 -10.55 -18.54
C GLY A 691 17.24 -10.96 -17.28
N SER A 692 16.20 -10.20 -16.95
CA SER A 692 15.45 -10.35 -15.69
C SER A 692 14.79 -11.72 -15.54
N LEU A 693 14.20 -12.29 -16.59
CA LEU A 693 13.66 -13.66 -16.56
C LEU A 693 14.73 -14.72 -16.88
N GLY A 694 15.59 -14.45 -17.86
CA GLY A 694 16.57 -15.42 -18.36
C GLY A 694 17.59 -15.89 -17.32
N ALA A 695 17.95 -15.04 -16.34
CA ALA A 695 18.85 -15.44 -15.24
C ALA A 695 18.24 -16.53 -14.34
N PHE A 696 16.93 -16.46 -14.07
CA PHE A 696 16.22 -17.48 -13.30
C PHE A 696 15.98 -18.76 -14.10
N ILE A 697 15.71 -18.63 -15.40
CA ILE A 697 15.67 -19.79 -16.31
C ILE A 697 17.01 -20.50 -16.30
N LEU A 698 18.13 -19.77 -16.43
CA LEU A 698 19.46 -20.37 -16.37
C LEU A 698 19.71 -21.09 -15.05
N ARG A 699 19.34 -20.48 -13.90
CA ARG A 699 19.43 -21.13 -12.58
C ARG A 699 18.66 -22.46 -12.56
N ASP A 700 17.44 -22.48 -13.06
CA ASP A 700 16.58 -23.67 -12.99
C ASP A 700 17.04 -24.77 -13.95
N LEU A 701 17.53 -24.39 -15.14
CA LEU A 701 18.21 -25.30 -16.06
C LEU A 701 19.43 -25.94 -15.40
N LEU A 702 20.24 -25.17 -14.67
CA LEU A 702 21.45 -25.67 -14.01
C LEU A 702 21.15 -26.55 -12.80
N ARG A 703 20.01 -26.34 -12.14
CA ARG A 703 19.54 -27.23 -11.05
C ARG A 703 18.95 -28.54 -11.56
N ASN A 704 18.51 -28.61 -12.81
CA ASN A 704 17.94 -29.82 -13.37
C ASN A 704 19.05 -30.82 -13.74
N PRO A 705 19.06 -32.05 -13.16
CA PRO A 705 20.06 -33.05 -13.47
C PRO A 705 19.97 -33.61 -14.90
N GLN A 706 18.81 -33.48 -15.56
CA GLN A 706 18.64 -33.90 -16.96
C GLN A 706 19.28 -32.92 -17.96
N VAL A 707 19.61 -31.69 -17.54
CA VAL A 707 20.28 -30.71 -18.40
C VAL A 707 21.79 -30.90 -18.29
N LYS A 708 22.42 -31.40 -19.34
CA LYS A 708 23.86 -31.64 -19.35
C LYS A 708 24.67 -30.34 -19.40
N LYS A 709 24.31 -29.46 -20.34
CA LYS A 709 25.05 -28.22 -20.64
C LYS A 709 24.11 -27.12 -21.12
N VAL A 710 24.44 -25.88 -20.79
CA VAL A 710 23.74 -24.68 -21.26
C VAL A 710 24.72 -23.76 -21.99
N TYR A 711 24.45 -23.51 -23.27
CA TYR A 711 25.13 -22.50 -24.07
C TYR A 711 24.36 -21.18 -23.97
N CYS A 712 24.95 -20.17 -23.36
CA CYS A 712 24.34 -18.86 -23.18
C CYS A 712 24.82 -17.89 -24.25
N LEU A 713 23.93 -17.50 -25.17
CA LEU A 713 24.22 -16.41 -26.10
C LEU A 713 24.05 -15.06 -25.39
N VAL A 714 25.16 -14.34 -25.23
CA VAL A 714 25.24 -13.07 -24.49
C VAL A 714 25.71 -11.95 -25.43
N ARG A 715 25.02 -10.80 -25.40
CA ARG A 715 25.46 -9.59 -26.14
C ARG A 715 26.72 -9.03 -25.47
N GLY A 716 27.67 -8.50 -26.24
CA GLY A 716 28.87 -7.83 -25.70
C GLY A 716 30.17 -8.30 -26.36
N LYS A 717 31.30 -7.84 -25.81
CA LYS A 717 32.65 -8.28 -26.21
C LYS A 717 32.93 -9.67 -25.63
N GLU A 718 33.61 -10.53 -26.38
CA GLU A 718 33.90 -11.92 -25.99
C GLU A 718 34.58 -12.04 -24.62
N ALA A 719 35.52 -11.15 -24.31
CA ALA A 719 36.24 -11.14 -23.04
C ALA A 719 35.35 -10.89 -21.81
N GLU A 720 34.13 -10.37 -21.99
CA GLU A 720 33.24 -9.92 -20.90
C GLU A 720 32.00 -10.81 -20.74
N LEU A 721 31.77 -11.79 -21.61
CA LEU A 721 30.48 -12.49 -21.69
C LEU A 721 30.18 -13.29 -20.42
N TYR A 722 31.18 -13.99 -19.89
CA TYR A 722 31.03 -14.79 -18.69
C TYR A 722 30.86 -13.91 -17.44
N ASP A 723 31.62 -12.82 -17.34
CA ASP A 723 31.50 -11.85 -16.26
C ASP A 723 30.13 -11.20 -16.22
N ARG A 724 29.49 -11.00 -17.38
CA ARG A 724 28.11 -10.51 -17.43
C ARG A 724 27.09 -11.50 -16.88
N LEU A 725 27.30 -12.81 -17.06
CA LEU A 725 26.48 -13.84 -16.39
C LEU A 725 26.65 -13.78 -14.88
N ILE A 726 27.90 -13.73 -14.40
CA ILE A 726 28.21 -13.61 -12.96
C ILE A 726 27.59 -12.35 -12.37
N LYS A 727 27.77 -11.20 -13.03
CA LYS A 727 27.20 -9.91 -12.60
C LYS A 727 25.68 -9.98 -12.53
N SER A 728 25.04 -10.60 -13.52
CA SER A 728 23.58 -10.77 -13.56
C SER A 728 23.07 -11.67 -12.42
N PHE A 729 23.79 -12.75 -12.09
CA PHE A 729 23.48 -13.61 -10.95
C PHE A 729 23.66 -12.87 -9.62
N LYS A 730 24.81 -12.21 -9.42
CA LYS A 730 25.10 -11.44 -8.20
C LYS A 730 24.08 -10.33 -7.95
N SER A 731 23.76 -9.55 -8.98
CA SER A 731 22.79 -8.44 -8.86
C SER A 731 21.36 -8.92 -8.59
N ARG A 732 21.09 -10.22 -8.70
CA ARG A 732 19.79 -10.86 -8.46
C ARG A 732 19.82 -11.84 -7.29
N HIS A 733 20.89 -11.81 -6.50
CA HIS A 733 21.11 -12.70 -5.36
C HIS A 733 20.98 -14.21 -5.71
N LEU A 734 21.37 -14.58 -6.93
CA LEU A 734 21.43 -15.96 -7.37
C LEU A 734 22.78 -16.59 -7.04
N ASP A 735 22.76 -17.88 -6.73
CA ASP A 735 23.95 -18.65 -6.41
C ASP A 735 24.87 -18.77 -7.63
N THR A 736 25.98 -18.04 -7.59
CA THR A 736 26.98 -18.02 -8.66
C THR A 736 27.76 -19.33 -8.77
N SER A 737 27.73 -20.20 -7.75
CA SER A 737 28.40 -21.51 -7.83
C SER A 737 27.75 -22.45 -8.85
N LEU A 738 26.50 -22.17 -9.25
CA LEU A 738 25.82 -22.89 -10.33
C LEU A 738 26.43 -22.63 -11.71
N LEU A 739 27.10 -21.48 -11.89
CA LEU A 739 27.82 -21.13 -13.12
C LEU A 739 29.15 -21.88 -13.18
N ASN A 740 29.09 -23.22 -13.26
CA ASN A 740 30.25 -24.06 -13.48
C ASN A 740 30.65 -24.00 -14.97
N PRO A 741 31.90 -23.64 -15.32
CA PRO A 741 32.39 -23.63 -16.70
C PRO A 741 32.23 -24.96 -17.46
N GLU A 742 32.15 -26.10 -16.76
CA GLU A 742 31.89 -27.41 -17.40
C GLU A 742 30.45 -27.56 -17.89
N ARG A 743 29.50 -26.86 -17.27
CA ARG A 743 28.06 -26.93 -17.59
C ARG A 743 27.52 -25.66 -18.26
N VAL A 744 28.24 -24.54 -18.19
CA VAL A 744 27.83 -23.25 -18.76
C VAL A 744 28.93 -22.71 -19.66
N GLU A 745 28.58 -22.41 -20.90
CA GLU A 745 29.47 -21.74 -21.84
C GLU A 745 28.81 -20.45 -22.35
N ALA A 746 29.52 -19.33 -22.25
CA ALA A 746 29.04 -18.04 -22.72
C ALA A 746 29.58 -17.76 -24.13
N LEU A 747 28.69 -17.53 -25.09
CA LEU A 747 29.02 -17.29 -26.50
C LEU A 747 28.48 -15.94 -26.94
N PRO A 748 29.14 -15.26 -27.90
CA PRO A 748 28.68 -13.96 -28.38
C PRO A 748 27.35 -14.10 -29.11
N MET A 749 26.38 -13.25 -28.79
CA MET A 749 25.07 -13.25 -29.44
C MET A 749 25.10 -12.41 -30.72
N ARG A 750 25.41 -13.04 -31.85
CA ARG A 750 25.47 -12.40 -33.18
C ARG A 750 24.56 -13.09 -34.19
N LEU A 751 23.26 -13.10 -33.87
CA LEU A 751 22.25 -13.88 -34.61
C LEU A 751 22.05 -13.43 -36.07
N ASN A 752 22.42 -12.19 -36.39
CA ASN A 752 22.31 -11.64 -37.76
C ASN A 752 23.55 -11.92 -38.63
N GLU A 753 24.61 -12.52 -38.07
CA GLU A 753 25.83 -12.87 -38.81
C GLU A 753 25.77 -14.32 -39.33
N PRO A 754 26.47 -14.65 -40.44
CA PRO A 754 26.61 -16.03 -40.88
C PRO A 754 27.10 -16.94 -39.74
N TYR A 755 26.54 -18.15 -39.65
CA TYR A 755 26.87 -19.12 -38.59
C TYR A 755 26.69 -18.58 -37.16
N LEU A 756 25.75 -17.65 -36.95
CA LEU A 756 25.50 -16.97 -35.67
C LEU A 756 26.72 -16.17 -35.16
N GLY A 757 27.63 -15.77 -36.06
CA GLY A 757 28.89 -15.12 -35.73
C GLY A 757 29.95 -16.05 -35.14
N LEU A 758 29.75 -17.38 -35.23
CA LEU A 758 30.70 -18.39 -34.81
C LEU A 758 31.53 -18.90 -35.99
N THR A 759 32.66 -19.56 -35.69
CA THR A 759 33.37 -20.36 -36.70
C THR A 759 32.47 -21.49 -37.20
N LYS A 760 32.62 -21.88 -38.47
CA LYS A 760 31.82 -22.95 -39.08
C LYS A 760 31.92 -24.26 -38.29
N GLU A 761 33.09 -24.60 -37.79
CA GLU A 761 33.35 -25.81 -37.01
C GLU A 761 32.54 -25.80 -35.71
N HIS A 762 32.58 -24.70 -34.95
CA HIS A 762 31.82 -24.54 -33.71
C HIS A 762 30.31 -24.50 -33.96
N TYR A 763 29.85 -23.85 -35.04
CA TYR A 763 28.45 -23.85 -35.43
C TYR A 763 27.93 -25.27 -35.71
N GLU A 764 28.67 -26.09 -36.47
CA GLU A 764 28.29 -27.48 -36.73
C GLU A 764 28.35 -28.35 -35.47
N GLN A 765 29.30 -28.09 -34.57
CA GLN A 765 29.34 -28.73 -33.25
C GLN A 765 28.07 -28.43 -32.43
N LEU A 766 27.72 -27.16 -32.26
CA LEU A 766 26.50 -26.76 -31.55
C LEU A 766 25.26 -27.35 -32.24
N LYS A 767 25.25 -27.36 -33.58
CA LYS A 767 24.17 -27.93 -34.37
C LYS A 767 24.07 -29.46 -34.21
N GLY A 768 25.13 -30.15 -33.79
CA GLY A 768 25.11 -31.58 -33.45
C GLY A 768 24.69 -31.87 -32.01
N GLU A 769 25.07 -31.01 -31.06
CA GLU A 769 24.88 -31.25 -29.62
C GLU A 769 23.57 -30.69 -29.06
N VAL A 770 23.14 -29.51 -29.49
CA VAL A 770 21.98 -28.82 -28.92
C VAL A 770 20.70 -29.59 -29.22
N THR A 771 19.88 -29.78 -28.18
CA THR A 771 18.58 -30.44 -28.27
C THR A 771 17.42 -29.46 -28.12
N ILE A 772 17.60 -28.40 -27.35
CA ILE A 772 16.58 -27.38 -27.06
C ILE A 772 17.15 -25.99 -27.29
N VAL A 773 16.41 -25.15 -28.00
CA VAL A 773 16.66 -23.71 -28.11
C VAL A 773 15.62 -23.00 -27.26
N GLN A 774 16.07 -22.29 -26.23
CA GLN A 774 15.22 -21.47 -25.37
C GLN A 774 15.49 -20.00 -25.66
N HIS A 775 14.56 -19.35 -26.36
CA HIS A 775 14.71 -17.99 -26.82
C HIS A 775 13.96 -17.02 -25.91
N CYS A 776 14.71 -16.26 -25.09
CA CYS A 776 14.17 -15.24 -24.20
C CYS A 776 14.68 -13.81 -24.51
N ALA A 777 15.61 -13.66 -25.46
CA ALA A 777 16.11 -12.35 -25.86
C ALA A 777 15.14 -11.65 -26.81
N TRP A 778 14.56 -10.53 -26.39
CA TRP A 778 13.70 -9.69 -27.23
C TRP A 778 13.91 -8.21 -26.88
N LEU A 779 13.79 -7.30 -27.85
CA LEU A 779 13.79 -5.85 -27.60
C LEU A 779 12.39 -5.45 -27.08
N LEU A 780 12.31 -4.80 -25.91
CA LEU A 780 11.05 -4.34 -25.35
C LEU A 780 10.98 -2.80 -25.45
N ASP A 781 10.70 -2.29 -26.64
CA ASP A 781 10.50 -0.86 -26.88
C ASP A 781 9.30 -0.61 -27.80
N PHE A 782 8.14 -0.32 -27.20
CA PHE A 782 6.85 -0.19 -27.90
C PHE A 782 6.79 0.99 -28.88
N ASN A 783 7.80 1.86 -28.90
CA ASN A 783 7.80 3.03 -29.75
C ASN A 783 8.57 2.82 -31.06
N MET A 784 9.25 1.68 -31.23
CA MET A 784 10.05 1.36 -32.42
C MET A 784 9.17 0.88 -33.58
N THR A 785 9.64 1.10 -34.82
CA THR A 785 8.91 0.68 -36.02
C THR A 785 9.03 -0.83 -36.28
N ILE A 786 8.13 -1.38 -37.09
CA ILE A 786 8.17 -2.81 -37.44
C ILE A 786 9.46 -3.18 -38.19
N GLU A 787 10.03 -2.27 -38.99
CA GLU A 787 11.31 -2.47 -39.68
C GLU A 787 12.50 -2.54 -38.71
N HIS A 788 12.42 -1.80 -37.59
CA HIS A 788 13.42 -1.90 -36.53
C HIS A 788 13.31 -3.25 -35.81
N TYR A 789 12.10 -3.66 -35.46
CA TYR A 789 11.84 -4.99 -34.89
C TYR A 789 12.25 -6.12 -35.84
N ASP A 790 12.04 -5.96 -37.14
CA ASP A 790 12.48 -6.92 -38.15
C ASP A 790 13.99 -7.13 -38.11
N ARG A 791 14.73 -6.01 -38.11
CA ARG A 791 16.19 -6.00 -38.10
C ARG A 791 16.79 -6.59 -36.82
N GLU A 792 16.22 -6.22 -35.67
CA GLU A 792 16.82 -6.53 -34.36
C GLU A 792 16.30 -7.83 -33.74
N CYS A 793 15.07 -8.25 -34.05
CA CYS A 793 14.39 -9.36 -33.38
C CYS A 793 13.91 -10.43 -34.36
N ILE A 794 13.07 -10.09 -35.34
CA ILE A 794 12.37 -11.09 -36.17
C ILE A 794 13.36 -11.83 -37.07
N SER A 795 14.24 -11.12 -37.78
CA SER A 795 15.28 -11.71 -38.63
C SER A 795 16.28 -12.56 -37.83
N SER A 796 16.66 -12.08 -36.65
CA SER A 796 17.51 -12.81 -35.71
C SER A 796 16.87 -14.11 -35.23
N PHE A 797 15.58 -14.07 -34.86
CA PHE A 797 14.83 -15.25 -34.45
C PHE A 797 14.66 -16.23 -35.60
N TYR A 798 14.38 -15.74 -36.81
CA TYR A 798 14.28 -16.57 -38.01
C TYR A 798 15.58 -17.32 -38.31
N THR A 799 16.73 -16.66 -38.14
CA THR A 799 18.05 -17.30 -38.28
C THR A 799 18.27 -18.38 -37.21
N LEU A 800 17.77 -18.15 -36.00
CA LEU A 800 17.81 -19.14 -34.93
C LEU A 800 16.90 -20.37 -35.22
N LEU A 801 15.75 -20.17 -35.87
CA LEU A 801 14.92 -21.27 -36.37
C LEU A 801 15.66 -22.10 -37.44
N LYS A 802 16.43 -21.47 -38.33
CA LYS A 802 17.29 -22.17 -39.29
C LYS A 802 18.38 -23.00 -38.63
N PHE A 803 18.95 -22.51 -37.53
CA PHE A 803 19.90 -23.27 -36.73
C PHE A 803 19.23 -24.50 -36.10
N ALA A 804 18.04 -24.32 -35.52
CA ALA A 804 17.27 -25.38 -34.88
C ALA A 804 16.72 -26.44 -35.85
N TYR A 805 16.54 -26.06 -37.11
CA TYR A 805 15.95 -26.93 -38.12
C TYR A 805 16.89 -28.07 -38.56
N ARG A 806 16.31 -29.28 -38.59
CA ARG A 806 16.89 -30.49 -39.15
C ARG A 806 15.77 -31.28 -39.84
N GLN A 807 16.05 -31.93 -40.97
CA GLN A 807 15.05 -32.77 -41.67
C GLN A 807 14.60 -33.97 -40.85
N ALA A 808 15.46 -34.47 -39.95
CA ALA A 808 15.12 -35.49 -38.97
C ALA A 808 15.47 -34.98 -37.58
N ASN A 809 14.58 -35.16 -36.61
CA ASN A 809 14.75 -34.75 -35.21
C ASN A 809 15.18 -33.27 -35.06
N PRO A 810 14.33 -32.31 -35.47
CA PRO A 810 14.60 -30.89 -35.24
C PRO A 810 14.76 -30.59 -33.74
N MET A 811 15.53 -29.55 -33.41
CA MET A 811 15.64 -29.10 -32.02
C MET A 811 14.28 -28.55 -31.55
N HIS A 812 13.97 -28.73 -30.27
CA HIS A 812 12.77 -28.11 -29.69
C HIS A 812 13.02 -26.61 -29.47
N VAL A 813 12.23 -25.75 -30.11
CA VAL A 813 12.35 -24.30 -29.94
C VAL A 813 11.26 -23.80 -29.02
N HIS A 814 11.64 -23.21 -27.90
CA HIS A 814 10.74 -22.55 -26.97
C HIS A 814 10.93 -21.05 -27.10
N PHE A 815 9.90 -20.37 -27.60
CA PHE A 815 9.84 -18.91 -27.62
C PHE A 815 9.13 -18.42 -26.35
N ILE A 816 9.77 -17.52 -25.60
CA ILE A 816 9.23 -17.01 -24.33
C ILE A 816 9.00 -15.50 -24.46
N SER A 817 7.75 -15.07 -24.26
CA SER A 817 7.34 -13.67 -24.24
C SER A 817 6.55 -13.34 -22.98
N SER A 818 6.78 -12.15 -22.42
CA SER A 818 6.09 -11.61 -21.23
C SER A 818 4.91 -10.70 -21.57
N THR A 819 4.62 -10.46 -22.85
CA THR A 819 3.51 -9.61 -23.31
C THR A 819 2.53 -10.42 -24.18
N LYS A 820 1.24 -10.06 -24.11
CA LYS A 820 0.13 -10.74 -24.80
C LYS A 820 -0.11 -10.25 -26.24
N GLU A 821 0.73 -9.39 -26.78
CA GLU A 821 0.48 -8.70 -28.04
C GLU A 821 1.57 -8.98 -29.06
N PHE A 822 1.38 -10.01 -29.90
CA PHE A 822 1.85 -10.03 -31.30
C PHE A 822 1.16 -11.19 -32.05
N PRO A 823 0.23 -10.91 -32.99
CA PRO A 823 -0.43 -11.94 -33.82
C PRO A 823 0.48 -12.59 -34.87
N LEU A 824 1.74 -12.17 -35.00
CA LEU A 824 2.63 -12.58 -36.10
C LEU A 824 3.38 -13.88 -35.87
N LEU A 825 3.42 -14.36 -34.61
CA LEU A 825 4.25 -15.49 -34.19
C LEU A 825 3.45 -16.69 -33.67
N CYS A 826 2.11 -16.59 -33.66
CA CYS A 826 1.19 -17.67 -33.27
C CYS A 826 0.62 -18.38 -34.50
#